data_AF-A0AAU5DHH3-F1
#
_entry.id   AF-A0AAU5DHH3-F1
#
_cell.length_a   1.000
_cell.length_b   1.000
_cell.length_c   1.000
_cell.angle_alpha   90.00
_cell.angle_beta   90.00
_cell.angle_gamma   90.00
#
_symmetry.space_group_name_H-M   'P 1'
#
loop_
_entity.id
_entity.type
_entity.pdbx_description
1 polymer ?
#
loop_
_entity_poly.entity_id
_entity_poly.type
_entity_poly.pdbx_seq_one_letter_code
_entity_poly.pdbx_strand_id
1 'polypeptide(L)'
;MSRDSNTILLRQQYTGEPRQAAHAFYQARGLYFGLVPDVTDPAQQLLEAALVRTLARPHPQIPAPSAAGTFFGLRGVSPDIDTLVLWPHPDHLTQLLGRILPVRTDTGIAGIPGLRARPHPSRTDTLLLARPGHRAHLTLRARPAALQQAEDRILAAGLEPLWSARTSQPGERQAWDRLAGALPPQETALWSRALRRAGLHTSHVPDWTRSAPEPGQLDGPKPQRIAARPVGPAGGPARGIIAVTSSRGQAGLGCTTTALTLAGALARTGAQVALIGADDPNGLHRILSSATPQPGRWHDLLPDLPGPGTLRGMILSPGEPNAEVLLADAARGHDTVVLDAGAAFQLRHLAGHADAALVITDLDPEVWGATEILDRRPDWAQMWDWLNTRYLTARARASDAHSQLLRFLDETFEMYVWDRVSDNNADVYDADDPADTDAWWDDFQPDHDPDPDPEDDEPLLLPEDIDAETLDLWRQDFLAFLGREGAIRHPHTWDAVAAVWIDHNRTLDLPGSTGDEALVEEVLREAAPAAIARWGEQTWQEHHPRWAAADARTRKDSLTPWQHLIEETIQPADPAATARFLLAHLSRPDDTPIALAIAHVDNALDAEQHHLAAIRDALRAEGIPALTVLPDLHDHPARGENLQFLARPSDQDAAAANRLALVVADLLATRARP
;
A
#
# COMPACT_ATOMS: atom_id res chain seq x y z
N MET A 1 25.00 -35.27 -13.56
CA MET A 1 24.69 -33.87 -13.20
C MET A 1 23.48 -33.87 -12.29
N SER A 2 23.53 -33.19 -11.13
CA SER A 2 22.42 -33.19 -10.16
C SER A 2 21.18 -32.48 -10.72
N ARG A 3 19.98 -32.87 -10.24
CA ARG A 3 18.70 -32.27 -10.65
C ARG A 3 18.68 -30.75 -10.44
N ASP A 4 19.29 -30.27 -9.37
CA ASP A 4 19.39 -28.85 -9.02
C ASP A 4 20.25 -28.05 -10.00
N SER A 5 21.33 -28.65 -10.51
CA SER A 5 22.19 -28.01 -11.51
C SER A 5 21.42 -27.68 -12.79
N ASN A 6 20.49 -28.55 -13.20
CA ASN A 6 19.66 -28.32 -14.39
C ASN A 6 18.58 -27.26 -14.16
N THR A 7 18.02 -27.18 -12.95
CA THR A 7 17.04 -26.15 -12.58
C THR A 7 17.69 -24.77 -12.57
N ILE A 8 18.87 -24.64 -11.96
CA ILE A 8 19.62 -23.37 -11.93
C ILE A 8 19.98 -22.91 -13.35
N LEU A 9 20.50 -23.82 -14.19
CA LEU A 9 20.81 -23.51 -15.58
C LEU A 9 19.57 -23.07 -16.36
N LEU A 10 18.42 -23.71 -16.13
CA LEU A 10 17.17 -23.31 -16.78
C LEU A 10 16.78 -21.89 -16.38
N ARG A 11 16.84 -21.54 -15.09
CA ARG A 11 16.56 -20.17 -14.63
C ARG A 11 17.46 -19.15 -15.34
N GLN A 12 18.76 -19.40 -15.38
CA GLN A 12 19.72 -18.53 -16.06
C GLN A 12 19.43 -18.35 -17.55
N GLN A 13 18.92 -19.38 -18.24
CA GLN A 13 18.52 -19.25 -19.65
C GLN A 13 17.35 -18.28 -19.84
N TYR A 14 16.39 -18.29 -18.91
CA TYR A 14 15.28 -17.35 -18.94
C TYR A 14 15.69 -15.95 -18.49
N THR A 15 16.54 -15.81 -17.48
CA THR A 15 16.74 -14.52 -16.80
C THR A 15 18.06 -13.82 -17.18
N GLY A 16 19.06 -14.56 -17.65
CA GLY A 16 20.41 -14.05 -17.94
C GLY A 16 21.25 -13.74 -16.69
N GLU A 17 20.76 -14.07 -15.49
CA GLU A 17 21.42 -13.70 -14.24
C GLU A 17 22.68 -14.53 -13.93
N PRO A 18 23.56 -14.01 -13.03
CA PRO A 18 24.70 -14.78 -12.53
C PRO A 18 24.27 -16.09 -11.86
N ARG A 19 25.06 -17.16 -12.04
CA ARG A 19 24.75 -18.49 -11.50
C ARG A 19 24.52 -18.49 -9.98
N GLN A 20 25.28 -17.69 -9.26
CA GLN A 20 25.16 -17.53 -7.82
C GLN A 20 23.80 -16.96 -7.41
N ALA A 21 23.26 -15.99 -8.16
CA ALA A 21 21.95 -15.41 -7.90
C ALA A 21 20.83 -16.42 -8.17
N ALA A 22 20.90 -17.14 -9.31
CA ALA A 22 19.95 -18.20 -9.64
C ALA A 22 19.96 -19.35 -8.61
N HIS A 23 21.15 -19.73 -8.13
CA HIS A 23 21.31 -20.73 -7.07
C HIS A 23 20.72 -20.25 -5.74
N ALA A 24 21.03 -19.02 -5.32
CA ALA A 24 20.50 -18.44 -4.08
C ALA A 24 18.96 -18.38 -4.11
N PHE A 25 18.37 -17.95 -5.23
CA PHE A 25 16.91 -17.96 -5.41
C PHE A 25 16.34 -19.37 -5.23
N TYR A 26 16.85 -20.36 -5.96
CA TYR A 26 16.31 -21.72 -5.90
C TYR A 26 16.49 -22.36 -4.51
N GLN A 27 17.60 -22.06 -3.82
CA GLN A 27 17.82 -22.51 -2.45
C GLN A 27 16.82 -21.89 -1.48
N ALA A 28 16.54 -20.59 -1.59
CA ALA A 28 15.70 -19.85 -0.65
C ALA A 28 14.19 -19.98 -0.93
N ARG A 29 13.78 -20.11 -2.20
CA ARG A 29 12.37 -20.07 -2.62
C ARG A 29 11.84 -21.40 -3.15
N GLY A 30 12.72 -22.27 -3.66
CA GLY A 30 12.31 -23.51 -4.31
C GLY A 30 11.57 -23.28 -5.63
N LEU A 31 10.44 -23.96 -5.82
CA LEU A 31 9.55 -23.79 -6.98
C LEU A 31 8.16 -23.26 -6.57
N TYR A 32 7.99 -22.86 -5.32
CA TYR A 32 6.70 -22.41 -4.79
C TYR A 32 6.08 -21.27 -5.60
N PHE A 33 6.89 -20.25 -5.91
CA PHE A 33 6.50 -19.13 -6.77
C PHE A 33 6.77 -19.36 -8.26
N GLY A 34 7.24 -20.55 -8.61
CA GLY A 34 7.84 -20.83 -9.91
C GLY A 34 9.32 -20.46 -9.95
N LEU A 35 9.99 -20.95 -10.98
CA LEU A 35 11.42 -20.74 -11.16
C LEU A 35 11.74 -19.33 -11.66
N VAL A 36 10.80 -18.69 -12.35
CA VAL A 36 10.89 -17.30 -12.84
C VAL A 36 9.52 -16.66 -12.58
N PRO A 37 9.27 -16.19 -11.34
CA PRO A 37 7.96 -15.66 -10.97
C PRO A 37 7.65 -14.39 -11.77
N ASP A 38 6.42 -14.29 -12.26
CA ASP A 38 5.85 -13.02 -12.73
C ASP A 38 5.38 -12.23 -11.49
N VAL A 39 5.43 -10.89 -11.55
CA VAL A 39 4.88 -10.06 -10.46
C VAL A 39 3.37 -9.98 -10.56
N THR A 40 2.69 -9.96 -9.41
CA THR A 40 1.24 -9.78 -9.31
C THR A 40 0.83 -8.37 -8.92
N ASP A 41 1.72 -7.59 -8.28
CA ASP A 41 1.48 -6.18 -7.96
C ASP A 41 1.37 -5.32 -9.24
N PRO A 42 0.21 -4.69 -9.53
CA PRO A 42 0.02 -3.84 -10.69
C PRO A 42 0.99 -2.64 -10.75
N ALA A 43 1.34 -2.05 -9.61
CA ALA A 43 2.24 -0.89 -9.57
C ALA A 43 3.66 -1.31 -10.00
N GLN A 44 4.14 -2.43 -9.49
CA GLN A 44 5.41 -3.02 -9.89
C GLN A 44 5.40 -3.49 -11.35
N GLN A 45 4.31 -4.12 -11.83
CA GLN A 45 4.17 -4.49 -13.23
C GLN A 45 4.28 -3.26 -14.15
N LEU A 46 3.62 -2.16 -13.78
CA LEU A 46 3.63 -0.91 -14.55
C LEU A 46 5.04 -0.30 -14.60
N LEU A 47 5.77 -0.26 -13.47
CA LEU A 47 7.15 0.22 -13.45
C LEU A 47 8.08 -0.63 -14.31
N GLU A 48 7.98 -1.96 -14.22
CA GLU A 48 8.76 -2.88 -15.05
C GLU A 48 8.43 -2.74 -16.54
N ALA A 49 7.15 -2.58 -16.88
CA ALA A 49 6.70 -2.37 -18.24
C ALA A 49 7.18 -1.03 -18.82
N ALA A 50 7.06 0.05 -18.04
CA ALA A 50 7.57 1.37 -18.39
C ALA A 50 9.07 1.34 -18.68
N LEU A 51 9.85 0.56 -17.90
CA LEU A 51 11.28 0.40 -18.14
C LEU A 51 11.58 -0.25 -19.49
N VAL A 52 11.01 -1.42 -19.79
CA VAL A 52 11.31 -2.10 -21.05
C VAL A 52 10.82 -1.29 -22.24
N ARG A 53 9.62 -0.69 -22.14
CA ARG A 53 9.09 0.16 -23.20
C ARG A 53 10.00 1.35 -23.48
N THR A 54 10.48 2.03 -22.44
CA THR A 54 11.41 3.17 -22.56
C THR A 54 12.72 2.75 -23.22
N LEU A 55 13.23 1.56 -22.90
CA LEU A 55 14.41 1.01 -23.53
C LEU A 55 14.19 0.58 -25.00
N ALA A 56 13.03 0.02 -25.30
CA ALA A 56 12.65 -0.41 -26.65
C ALA A 56 12.34 0.78 -27.57
N ARG A 57 11.85 1.89 -27.02
CA ARG A 57 11.44 3.09 -27.76
C ARG A 57 12.15 4.32 -27.20
N PRO A 58 13.48 4.41 -27.38
CA PRO A 58 14.28 5.49 -26.80
C PRO A 58 13.94 6.84 -27.44
N HIS A 59 14.10 7.91 -26.66
CA HIS A 59 13.96 9.27 -27.16
C HIS A 59 15.03 9.59 -28.23
N PRO A 60 14.71 10.33 -29.32
CA PRO A 60 15.69 10.62 -30.38
C PRO A 60 16.97 11.32 -29.91
N GLN A 61 16.88 12.19 -28.89
CA GLN A 61 18.05 12.86 -28.28
C GLN A 61 18.85 11.94 -27.35
N ILE A 62 18.36 10.75 -27.01
CA ILE A 62 19.05 9.76 -26.17
C ILE A 62 19.00 8.36 -26.84
N PRO A 63 19.67 8.18 -27.99
CA PRO A 63 19.53 6.98 -28.82
C PRO A 63 20.07 5.70 -28.16
N ALA A 64 19.57 4.52 -28.58
CA ALA A 64 20.03 3.18 -28.16
C ALA A 64 21.51 2.90 -28.51
N PRO A 65 22.26 2.06 -27.75
CA PRO A 65 23.54 1.60 -28.23
C PRO A 65 23.31 0.46 -29.20
N SER A 66 24.20 0.33 -30.19
CA SER A 66 24.34 -0.92 -30.92
C SER A 66 25.18 -1.88 -30.06
N ALA A 67 24.54 -2.70 -29.24
CA ALA A 67 25.23 -3.66 -28.39
C ALA A 67 24.71 -5.07 -28.63
N ALA A 68 25.38 -5.82 -29.51
CA ALA A 68 25.08 -7.23 -29.72
C ALA A 68 25.29 -8.02 -28.41
N GLY A 69 24.42 -9.00 -28.15
CA GLY A 69 24.53 -9.86 -26.97
C GLY A 69 23.97 -9.27 -25.67
N THR A 70 23.21 -8.16 -25.73
CA THR A 70 22.55 -7.57 -24.56
C THR A 70 21.06 -7.38 -24.81
N PHE A 71 20.26 -7.46 -23.76
CA PHE A 71 18.85 -7.08 -23.79
C PHE A 71 18.74 -5.59 -23.41
N PHE A 72 18.78 -4.72 -24.42
CA PHE A 72 18.79 -3.25 -24.24
C PHE A 72 19.87 -2.73 -23.25
N GLY A 73 21.07 -3.33 -23.26
CA GLY A 73 22.15 -2.99 -22.34
C GLY A 73 22.13 -3.75 -21.00
N LEU A 74 21.14 -4.61 -20.77
CA LEU A 74 21.10 -5.57 -19.66
C LEU A 74 21.80 -6.88 -20.06
N ARG A 75 22.59 -7.44 -19.13
CA ARG A 75 23.08 -8.83 -19.24
C ARG A 75 22.05 -9.84 -18.74
N GLY A 76 21.16 -9.41 -17.86
CA GLY A 76 20.11 -10.23 -17.28
C GLY A 76 19.40 -9.53 -16.13
N VAL A 77 18.52 -10.27 -15.46
CA VAL A 77 17.73 -9.81 -14.32
C VAL A 77 17.58 -10.92 -13.28
N SER A 78 17.45 -10.61 -12.00
CA SER A 78 17.04 -11.59 -10.98
C SER A 78 15.65 -11.24 -10.48
N PRO A 79 14.58 -11.85 -11.04
CA PRO A 79 13.22 -11.65 -10.56
C PRO A 79 12.98 -12.44 -9.26
N ASP A 80 12.37 -11.79 -8.28
CA ASP A 80 11.71 -12.42 -7.12
C ASP A 80 10.20 -12.14 -7.20
N ILE A 81 9.43 -12.49 -6.18
CA ILE A 81 7.95 -12.37 -6.18
C ILE A 81 7.51 -10.92 -6.48
N ASP A 82 8.10 -9.95 -5.76
CA ASP A 82 7.72 -8.55 -5.73
C ASP A 82 8.88 -7.59 -6.03
N THR A 83 10.10 -8.11 -6.09
CA THR A 83 11.30 -7.31 -6.38
C THR A 83 11.98 -7.79 -7.65
N LEU A 84 12.73 -6.88 -8.27
CA LEU A 84 13.50 -7.16 -9.46
C LEU A 84 14.89 -6.52 -9.36
N VAL A 85 15.94 -7.34 -9.52
CA VAL A 85 17.32 -6.86 -9.63
C VAL A 85 17.75 -6.84 -11.08
N LEU A 86 18.12 -5.68 -11.59
CA LEU A 86 18.66 -5.47 -12.92
C LEU A 86 20.18 -5.68 -12.90
N TRP A 87 20.66 -6.49 -13.84
CA TRP A 87 22.08 -6.68 -14.08
C TRP A 87 22.47 -5.99 -15.39
N PRO A 88 23.11 -4.80 -15.32
CA PRO A 88 23.57 -4.10 -16.49
C PRO A 88 24.83 -4.77 -17.07
N HIS A 89 25.03 -4.63 -18.37
CA HIS A 89 26.33 -4.90 -18.98
C HIS A 89 27.30 -3.76 -18.61
N PRO A 90 28.53 -4.04 -18.10
CA PRO A 90 29.44 -2.99 -17.62
C PRO A 90 29.68 -1.88 -18.64
N ASP A 91 29.88 -2.24 -19.91
CA ASP A 91 30.18 -1.28 -20.99
C ASP A 91 28.99 -0.40 -21.40
N HIS A 92 27.77 -0.73 -20.94
CA HIS A 92 26.54 -0.03 -21.28
C HIS A 92 25.85 0.60 -20.07
N LEU A 93 26.40 0.43 -18.86
CA LEU A 93 25.78 0.89 -17.62
C LEU A 93 25.44 2.39 -17.64
N THR A 94 26.41 3.24 -17.99
CA THR A 94 26.21 4.70 -18.02
C THR A 94 25.14 5.12 -19.04
N GLN A 95 25.08 4.43 -20.18
CA GLN A 95 24.10 4.69 -21.23
C GLN A 95 22.70 4.19 -20.84
N LEU A 96 22.63 3.04 -20.16
CA LEU A 96 21.39 2.51 -19.61
C LEU A 96 20.80 3.49 -18.60
N LEU A 97 21.61 3.98 -17.65
CA LEU A 97 21.20 4.96 -16.65
C LEU A 97 20.65 6.25 -17.29
N GLY A 98 21.39 6.83 -18.24
CA GLY A 98 20.94 8.04 -18.96
C GLY A 98 19.67 7.84 -19.79
N ARG A 99 19.23 6.60 -20.05
CA ARG A 99 17.96 6.31 -20.75
C ARG A 99 16.80 6.03 -19.85
N ILE A 100 17.01 5.36 -18.72
CA ILE A 100 15.91 5.00 -17.82
C ILE A 100 15.58 6.14 -16.87
N LEU A 101 16.57 6.97 -16.50
CA LEU A 101 16.37 8.08 -15.60
C LEU A 101 15.80 9.31 -16.34
N PRO A 102 14.96 10.11 -15.67
CA PRO A 102 14.26 11.22 -16.29
C PRO A 102 15.20 12.36 -16.69
N VAL A 103 15.09 12.77 -17.95
CA VAL A 103 15.87 13.86 -18.56
C VAL A 103 14.92 14.84 -19.22
N ARG A 104 15.07 16.14 -18.94
CA ARG A 104 14.36 17.17 -19.68
C ARG A 104 15.01 17.41 -21.03
N THR A 105 14.16 17.42 -22.04
CA THR A 105 14.46 17.55 -23.46
C THR A 105 13.61 18.66 -24.08
N ASP A 106 13.91 19.07 -25.30
CA ASP A 106 13.18 20.14 -26.00
C ASP A 106 11.71 19.78 -26.27
N THR A 107 11.40 18.48 -26.34
CA THR A 107 10.07 17.93 -26.67
C THR A 107 9.35 17.33 -25.46
N GLY A 108 9.90 17.48 -24.25
CA GLY A 108 9.32 16.97 -23.00
C GLY A 108 10.32 16.22 -22.15
N ILE A 109 9.89 15.12 -21.52
CA ILE A 109 10.72 14.33 -20.60
C ILE A 109 11.01 12.98 -21.25
N ALA A 110 12.30 12.66 -21.39
CA ALA A 110 12.78 11.35 -21.79
C ALA A 110 13.08 10.49 -20.56
N GLY A 111 13.11 9.16 -20.73
CA GLY A 111 13.27 8.22 -19.63
C GLY A 111 11.97 7.92 -18.90
N ILE A 112 12.07 7.39 -17.68
CA ILE A 112 10.90 7.10 -16.83
C ILE A 112 10.64 8.31 -15.94
N PRO A 113 9.55 9.08 -16.15
CA PRO A 113 9.28 10.29 -15.39
C PRO A 113 9.08 10.02 -13.89
N GLY A 114 9.68 10.85 -13.05
CA GLY A 114 9.66 10.73 -11.59
C GLY A 114 10.64 9.70 -11.04
N LEU A 115 11.32 8.89 -11.86
CA LEU A 115 12.23 7.87 -11.36
C LEU A 115 13.48 8.53 -10.75
N ARG A 116 13.87 8.08 -9.55
CA ARG A 116 15.04 8.56 -8.82
C ARG A 116 15.99 7.41 -8.55
N ALA A 117 17.29 7.65 -8.73
CA ALA A 117 18.34 6.70 -8.42
C ALA A 117 19.09 7.15 -7.18
N ARG A 118 19.14 6.30 -6.14
CA ARG A 118 19.97 6.54 -4.97
C ARG A 118 20.86 5.35 -4.67
N PRO A 119 22.09 5.56 -4.19
CA PRO A 119 22.90 4.48 -3.62
C PRO A 119 22.13 3.72 -2.55
N HIS A 120 22.19 2.40 -2.57
CA HIS A 120 21.67 1.60 -1.47
C HIS A 120 22.55 1.85 -0.24
N PRO A 121 21.99 2.20 0.93
CA PRO A 121 22.78 2.66 2.07
C PRO A 121 23.82 1.63 2.55
N SER A 122 23.47 0.34 2.57
CA SER A 122 24.36 -0.76 2.96
C SER A 122 25.10 -1.47 1.84
N ARG A 123 24.90 -1.11 0.56
CA ARG A 123 25.53 -1.81 -0.58
C ARG A 123 26.19 -0.83 -1.55
N THR A 124 27.52 -0.92 -1.65
CA THR A 124 28.34 -0.01 -2.46
C THR A 124 28.24 -0.24 -3.97
N ASP A 125 27.67 -1.36 -4.39
CA ASP A 125 27.53 -1.79 -5.79
C ASP A 125 26.07 -1.82 -6.25
N THR A 126 25.19 -1.12 -5.55
CA THR A 126 23.75 -1.19 -5.78
C THR A 126 23.12 0.20 -5.74
N LEU A 127 22.26 0.48 -6.73
CA LEU A 127 21.36 1.64 -6.75
C LEU A 127 19.92 1.15 -6.57
N LEU A 128 19.15 1.89 -5.77
CA LEU A 128 17.71 1.74 -5.66
C LEU A 128 17.02 2.76 -6.56
N LEU A 129 16.20 2.26 -7.48
CA LEU A 129 15.43 3.06 -8.44
C LEU A 129 13.96 3.04 -7.99
N ALA A 130 13.43 4.19 -7.57
CA ALA A 130 12.05 4.32 -7.13
C ALA A 130 11.50 5.70 -7.51
N ARG A 131 10.18 5.81 -7.67
CA ARG A 131 9.50 7.10 -7.82
C ARG A 131 9.06 7.56 -6.42
N PRO A 132 9.28 8.83 -6.03
CA PRO A 132 8.71 9.36 -4.78
C PRO A 132 7.19 9.16 -4.77
N GLY A 133 6.60 8.84 -3.62
CA GLY A 133 5.16 8.58 -3.57
C GLY A 133 4.72 7.22 -4.16
N HIS A 134 5.63 6.27 -4.44
CA HIS A 134 5.27 4.99 -5.06
C HIS A 134 6.04 3.77 -4.50
N ARG A 135 5.30 2.71 -4.14
CA ARG A 135 5.87 1.46 -3.59
C ARG A 135 6.75 0.66 -4.55
N ALA A 136 6.45 0.77 -5.84
CA ALA A 136 7.15 0.05 -6.89
C ALA A 136 8.60 0.53 -7.00
N HIS A 137 9.54 -0.41 -7.02
CA HIS A 137 10.96 -0.11 -7.10
C HIS A 137 11.75 -1.18 -7.85
N LEU A 138 12.94 -0.80 -8.30
CA LEU A 138 13.88 -1.67 -8.98
C LEU A 138 15.25 -1.54 -8.33
N THR A 139 15.96 -2.65 -8.23
CA THR A 139 17.35 -2.62 -7.76
C THR A 139 18.27 -2.73 -8.97
N LEU A 140 19.23 -1.83 -9.15
CA LEU A 140 20.22 -1.89 -10.22
C LEU A 140 21.61 -2.18 -9.64
N ARG A 141 22.31 -3.17 -10.18
CA ARG A 141 23.70 -3.47 -9.78
C ARG A 141 24.66 -2.49 -10.45
N ALA A 142 24.93 -1.39 -9.77
CA ALA A 142 25.77 -0.29 -10.22
C ALA A 142 26.39 0.44 -9.03
N ARG A 143 27.64 0.91 -9.18
CA ARG A 143 28.29 1.77 -8.18
C ARG A 143 27.80 3.21 -8.32
N PRO A 144 27.79 4.03 -7.24
CA PRO A 144 27.40 5.44 -7.29
C PRO A 144 28.15 6.26 -8.35
N ALA A 145 29.42 5.95 -8.60
CA ALA A 145 30.21 6.63 -9.63
C ALA A 145 29.61 6.52 -11.05
N ALA A 146 28.86 5.46 -11.34
CA ALA A 146 28.19 5.31 -12.64
C ALA A 146 27.02 6.29 -12.81
N LEU A 147 26.38 6.70 -11.71
CA LEU A 147 25.31 7.70 -11.72
C LEU A 147 25.88 9.07 -12.08
N GLN A 148 27.00 9.46 -11.45
CA GLN A 148 27.70 10.70 -11.80
C GLN A 148 28.14 10.72 -13.26
N GLN A 149 28.73 9.63 -13.75
CA GLN A 149 29.13 9.52 -15.16
C GLN A 149 27.95 9.63 -16.14
N ALA A 150 26.77 9.18 -15.74
CA ALA A 150 25.56 9.31 -16.56
C ALA A 150 25.09 10.76 -16.59
N GLU A 151 25.15 11.45 -15.45
CA GLU A 151 24.84 12.86 -15.31
C GLU A 151 25.75 13.73 -16.18
N ASP A 152 27.08 13.54 -16.06
CA ASP A 152 28.08 14.27 -16.85
C ASP A 152 27.82 14.09 -18.36
N ARG A 153 27.39 12.89 -18.77
CA ARG A 153 27.08 12.58 -20.17
C ARG A 153 25.80 13.26 -20.66
N ILE A 154 24.77 13.34 -19.82
CA ILE A 154 23.51 14.02 -20.16
C ILE A 154 23.72 15.54 -20.24
N LEU A 155 24.46 16.10 -19.28
CA LEU A 155 24.84 17.52 -19.29
C LEU A 155 25.71 17.86 -20.51
N ALA A 156 26.68 17.01 -20.88
CA ALA A 156 27.49 17.19 -22.09
C ALA A 156 26.67 17.11 -23.38
N ALA A 157 25.49 16.47 -23.36
CA ALA A 157 24.55 16.45 -24.47
C ALA A 157 23.63 17.68 -24.52
N GLY A 158 23.79 18.63 -23.59
CA GLY A 158 22.95 19.84 -23.48
C GLY A 158 21.57 19.57 -22.88
N LEU A 159 21.39 18.44 -22.20
CA LEU A 159 20.13 18.03 -21.61
C LEU A 159 20.19 18.18 -20.08
N GLU A 160 19.02 18.34 -19.44
CA GLU A 160 18.93 18.55 -17.99
C GLU A 160 18.53 17.24 -17.29
N PRO A 161 19.38 16.67 -16.41
CA PRO A 161 19.03 15.50 -15.61
C PRO A 161 18.05 15.89 -14.49
N LEU A 162 16.93 15.18 -14.36
CA LEU A 162 15.90 15.45 -13.34
C LEU A 162 16.00 14.52 -12.12
N TRP A 163 16.75 13.42 -12.23
CA TRP A 163 16.79 12.35 -11.23
C TRP A 163 17.57 12.69 -9.95
N SER A 164 18.29 13.81 -9.94
CA SER A 164 19.04 14.30 -8.78
C SER A 164 18.13 15.05 -7.79
N ALA A 165 16.97 15.52 -8.24
CA ALA A 165 15.98 16.18 -7.39
C ALA A 165 15.33 15.18 -6.41
N ARG A 166 15.02 15.64 -5.20
CA ARG A 166 14.32 14.80 -4.20
C ARG A 166 12.86 14.55 -4.57
N THR A 167 12.18 15.57 -5.09
CA THR A 167 10.76 15.55 -5.44
C THR A 167 10.55 15.59 -6.95
N SER A 168 9.34 15.27 -7.38
CA SER A 168 8.90 15.37 -8.77
C SER A 168 9.05 16.80 -9.30
N GLN A 169 9.63 16.92 -10.48
CA GLN A 169 9.84 18.17 -11.19
C GLN A 169 8.64 18.50 -12.08
N PRO A 170 8.41 19.79 -12.41
CA PRO A 170 7.31 20.19 -13.28
C PRO A 170 7.28 19.38 -14.59
N GLY A 171 6.10 18.85 -14.91
CA GLY A 171 5.84 18.02 -16.09
C GLY A 171 6.09 16.52 -15.94
N GLU A 172 6.74 16.05 -14.86
CA GLU A 172 7.00 14.62 -14.66
C GLU A 172 5.71 13.82 -14.45
N ARG A 173 4.72 14.33 -13.71
CA ARG A 173 3.42 13.66 -13.52
C ARG A 173 2.70 13.46 -14.85
N GLN A 174 2.50 14.53 -15.62
CA GLN A 174 1.86 14.44 -16.95
C GLN A 174 2.64 13.54 -17.92
N ALA A 175 3.97 13.53 -17.86
CA ALA A 175 4.78 12.63 -18.67
C ALA A 175 4.61 11.16 -18.23
N TRP A 176 4.51 10.91 -16.92
CA TRP A 176 4.22 9.59 -16.38
C TRP A 176 2.82 9.13 -16.80
N ASP A 177 1.79 9.95 -16.64
CA ASP A 177 0.42 9.59 -16.98
C ASP A 177 0.27 9.27 -18.47
N ARG A 178 0.98 10.00 -19.34
CA ARG A 178 1.05 9.68 -20.77
C ARG A 178 1.77 8.35 -21.04
N LEU A 179 2.86 8.05 -20.32
CA LEU A 179 3.59 6.80 -20.47
C LEU A 179 2.75 5.60 -19.97
N ALA A 180 2.13 5.74 -18.79
CA ALA A 180 1.30 4.75 -18.15
C ALA A 180 -0.01 4.53 -18.92
N GLY A 181 -0.70 5.59 -19.32
CA GLY A 181 -1.93 5.52 -20.12
C GLY A 181 -1.71 4.91 -21.51
N ALA A 182 -0.48 4.92 -22.01
CA ALA A 182 -0.15 4.26 -23.26
C ALA A 182 0.11 2.74 -23.10
N LEU A 183 0.10 2.20 -21.87
CA LEU A 183 0.33 0.80 -21.52
C LEU A 183 -0.97 0.18 -20.96
N PRO A 184 -1.83 -0.41 -21.80
CA PRO A 184 -3.03 -1.13 -21.33
C PRO A 184 -2.65 -2.27 -20.36
N PRO A 185 -3.50 -2.62 -19.37
CA PRO A 185 -3.16 -3.63 -18.36
C PRO A 185 -2.67 -4.98 -18.91
N GLN A 186 -3.28 -5.45 -20.01
CA GLN A 186 -2.91 -6.70 -20.67
C GLN A 186 -1.50 -6.65 -21.28
N GLU A 187 -1.11 -5.51 -21.86
CA GLU A 187 0.24 -5.29 -22.38
C GLU A 187 1.24 -5.10 -21.23
N THR A 188 0.85 -4.38 -20.17
CA THR A 188 1.68 -4.14 -18.99
C THR A 188 2.22 -5.44 -18.40
N ALA A 189 1.36 -6.45 -18.22
CA ALA A 189 1.79 -7.77 -17.75
C ALA A 189 2.78 -8.45 -18.71
N LEU A 190 2.60 -8.31 -20.03
CA LEU A 190 3.51 -8.89 -21.03
C LEU A 190 4.87 -8.18 -21.05
N TRP A 191 4.89 -6.85 -20.95
CA TRP A 191 6.13 -6.07 -20.85
C TRP A 191 6.90 -6.36 -19.55
N SER A 192 6.22 -6.46 -18.42
CA SER A 192 6.85 -6.87 -17.14
C SER A 192 7.42 -8.29 -17.25
N ARG A 193 6.64 -9.25 -17.76
CA ARG A 193 7.12 -10.63 -18.00
C ARG A 193 8.32 -10.68 -18.95
N ALA A 194 8.32 -9.85 -19.99
CA ALA A 194 9.45 -9.71 -20.91
C ALA A 194 10.72 -9.25 -20.19
N LEU A 195 10.62 -8.27 -19.28
CA LEU A 195 11.74 -7.83 -18.47
C LEU A 195 12.29 -8.98 -17.62
N ARG A 196 11.40 -9.68 -16.90
CA ARG A 196 11.73 -10.80 -16.00
C ARG A 196 12.36 -11.98 -16.73
N ARG A 197 12.16 -12.06 -18.05
CA ARG A 197 12.72 -13.08 -18.95
C ARG A 197 13.78 -12.52 -19.91
N ALA A 198 14.52 -11.50 -19.49
CA ALA A 198 15.56 -10.84 -20.29
C ALA A 198 16.56 -11.80 -20.95
N GLY A 199 16.87 -12.94 -20.30
CA GLY A 199 17.80 -13.94 -20.80
C GLY A 199 17.41 -14.51 -22.16
N LEU A 200 16.10 -14.65 -22.42
CA LEU A 200 15.57 -15.14 -23.71
C LEU A 200 15.90 -14.21 -24.88
N HIS A 201 16.15 -12.92 -24.61
CA HIS A 201 16.25 -11.87 -25.63
C HIS A 201 17.67 -11.32 -25.79
N THR A 202 18.64 -11.81 -25.01
CA THR A 202 20.05 -11.36 -25.07
C THR A 202 20.69 -11.57 -26.44
N SER A 203 20.31 -12.64 -27.15
CA SER A 203 20.87 -12.97 -28.47
C SER A 203 20.09 -12.33 -29.62
N HIS A 204 18.78 -12.16 -29.46
CA HIS A 204 17.90 -11.53 -30.44
C HIS A 204 16.72 -10.89 -29.71
N VAL A 205 16.64 -9.56 -29.77
CA VAL A 205 15.49 -8.81 -29.27
C VAL A 205 14.47 -8.74 -30.40
N PRO A 206 13.21 -9.17 -30.19
CA PRO A 206 12.16 -8.98 -31.18
C PRO A 206 11.93 -7.48 -31.47
N ASP A 207 11.23 -7.14 -32.56
CA ASP A 207 10.99 -5.73 -32.96
C ASP A 207 9.95 -5.01 -32.08
N TRP A 208 10.23 -4.95 -30.78
CA TRP A 208 9.43 -4.25 -29.77
C TRP A 208 9.54 -2.72 -29.88
N THR A 209 10.38 -2.24 -30.78
CA THR A 209 10.42 -0.83 -31.16
C THR A 209 9.11 -0.41 -31.84
N ARG A 210 8.40 -1.37 -32.47
CA ARG A 210 7.16 -1.11 -33.23
C ARG A 210 5.92 -1.78 -32.63
N SER A 211 6.05 -2.95 -32.02
CA SER A 211 4.93 -3.69 -31.42
C SER A 211 5.15 -3.97 -29.93
N ALA A 212 4.11 -4.42 -29.24
CA ALA A 212 4.24 -4.98 -27.89
C ALA A 212 4.79 -6.41 -27.94
N PRO A 213 5.32 -6.95 -26.82
CA PRO A 213 5.68 -8.36 -26.70
C PRO A 213 4.48 -9.27 -26.89
N GLU A 214 4.67 -10.38 -27.60
CA GLU A 214 3.65 -11.40 -27.78
C GLU A 214 3.84 -12.54 -26.77
N PRO A 215 2.76 -13.19 -26.27
CA PRO A 215 2.88 -14.27 -25.29
C PRO A 215 3.86 -15.38 -25.69
N GLY A 216 3.83 -15.84 -26.95
CA GLY A 216 4.69 -16.90 -27.45
C GLY A 216 6.19 -16.55 -27.48
N GLN A 217 6.54 -15.25 -27.51
CA GLN A 217 7.93 -14.79 -27.44
C GLN A 217 8.52 -14.98 -26.03
N LEU A 218 7.66 -15.14 -25.02
CA LEU A 218 8.03 -15.17 -23.60
C LEU A 218 8.09 -16.59 -23.03
N ASP A 219 7.56 -17.60 -23.73
CA ASP A 219 7.45 -18.97 -23.23
C ASP A 219 8.80 -19.64 -22.96
N GLY A 220 9.81 -19.31 -23.79
CA GLY A 220 11.15 -19.89 -23.71
C GLY A 220 11.18 -21.41 -23.94
N PRO A 221 12.29 -22.10 -23.62
CA PRO A 221 12.50 -23.48 -24.03
C PRO A 221 11.65 -24.53 -23.29
N LYS A 222 11.24 -24.29 -22.03
CA LYS A 222 10.54 -25.27 -21.17
C LYS A 222 9.57 -24.59 -20.19
N PRO A 223 8.47 -23.96 -20.67
CA PRO A 223 7.56 -23.17 -19.84
C PRO A 223 6.96 -23.94 -18.66
N GLN A 224 6.60 -25.21 -18.85
CA GLN A 224 6.02 -26.03 -17.76
C GLN A 224 7.00 -26.32 -16.61
N ARG A 225 8.31 -26.17 -16.84
CA ARG A 225 9.36 -26.41 -15.83
C ARG A 225 9.67 -25.17 -14.99
N ILE A 226 9.22 -23.99 -15.42
CA ILE A 226 9.36 -22.76 -14.66
C ILE A 226 8.10 -22.38 -13.89
N ALA A 227 6.98 -23.06 -14.13
CA ALA A 227 5.72 -22.85 -13.43
C ALA A 227 5.80 -23.15 -11.92
N ALA A 228 4.98 -22.45 -11.15
CA ALA A 228 4.80 -22.64 -9.72
C ALA A 228 4.34 -24.06 -9.37
N ARG A 229 4.83 -24.58 -8.23
CA ARG A 229 4.53 -25.92 -7.71
C ARG A 229 4.59 -25.87 -6.19
N PRO A 230 3.80 -26.65 -5.44
CA PRO A 230 3.84 -26.70 -3.97
C PRO A 230 5.12 -27.42 -3.47
N VAL A 231 6.27 -26.83 -3.77
CA VAL A 231 7.62 -27.34 -3.47
C VAL A 231 8.42 -26.17 -2.95
N GLY A 232 8.64 -26.17 -1.64
CA GLY A 232 9.36 -25.15 -0.91
C GLY A 232 10.88 -25.15 -1.16
N PRO A 233 11.62 -24.42 -0.31
CA PRO A 233 13.04 -24.17 -0.48
C PRO A 233 13.84 -25.47 -0.63
N ALA A 234 14.76 -25.53 -1.60
CA ALA A 234 15.59 -26.71 -1.80
C ALA A 234 16.54 -26.97 -0.62
N GLY A 235 16.80 -25.94 0.21
CA GLY A 235 17.53 -26.05 1.47
C GLY A 235 16.75 -26.71 2.62
N GLY A 236 15.47 -27.04 2.42
CA GLY A 236 14.56 -27.52 3.45
C GLY A 236 13.65 -26.42 4.00
N PRO A 237 12.55 -26.79 4.69
CA PRO A 237 11.65 -25.82 5.31
C PRO A 237 12.35 -25.04 6.43
N ALA A 238 11.83 -23.86 6.74
CA ALA A 238 12.24 -23.12 7.93
C ALA A 238 11.93 -23.94 9.19
N ARG A 239 12.84 -23.93 10.17
CA ARG A 239 12.69 -24.71 11.40
C ARG A 239 12.83 -23.89 12.66
N GLY A 240 11.92 -24.08 13.61
CA GLY A 240 11.92 -23.41 14.89
C GLY A 240 10.58 -22.78 15.27
N ILE A 241 10.59 -22.07 16.40
CA ILE A 241 9.43 -21.37 16.97
C ILE A 241 9.54 -19.88 16.60
N ILE A 242 8.51 -19.32 15.99
CA ILE A 242 8.37 -17.88 15.71
C ILE A 242 7.22 -17.31 16.56
N ALA A 243 7.52 -16.35 17.42
CA ALA A 243 6.50 -15.60 18.15
C ALA A 243 6.02 -14.40 17.33
N VAL A 244 4.72 -14.21 17.20
CA VAL A 244 4.11 -12.99 16.65
C VAL A 244 3.54 -12.18 17.81
N THR A 245 4.02 -10.95 18.01
CA THR A 245 3.67 -10.11 19.17
C THR A 245 3.58 -8.65 18.77
N SER A 246 2.80 -7.84 19.49
CA SER A 246 2.83 -6.39 19.34
C SER A 246 4.00 -5.76 20.09
N SER A 247 4.48 -4.61 19.62
CA SER A 247 5.61 -3.86 20.18
C SER A 247 5.38 -3.38 21.61
N ARG A 248 4.12 -3.10 21.97
CA ARG A 248 3.72 -2.59 23.29
C ARG A 248 2.68 -3.46 24.00
N GLY A 249 2.36 -4.64 23.48
CA GLY A 249 1.26 -5.47 23.99
C GLY A 249 -0.14 -4.94 23.68
N GLN A 250 -0.23 -3.90 22.85
CA GLN A 250 -1.48 -3.34 22.35
C GLN A 250 -2.29 -4.41 21.60
N ALA A 251 -3.60 -4.38 21.85
CA ALA A 251 -4.58 -5.08 21.01
C ALA A 251 -4.82 -4.28 19.71
N GLY A 252 -5.52 -4.86 18.74
CA GLY A 252 -5.92 -4.17 17.51
C GLY A 252 -4.89 -4.17 16.36
N LEU A 253 -3.60 -4.39 16.62
CA LEU A 253 -2.53 -4.36 15.59
C LEU A 253 -2.49 -5.59 14.65
N GLY A 254 -3.50 -6.46 14.67
CA GLY A 254 -3.58 -7.61 13.75
C GLY A 254 -2.55 -8.74 13.96
N CYS A 255 -2.09 -8.98 15.20
CA CYS A 255 -1.17 -10.09 15.50
C CYS A 255 -1.71 -11.46 15.08
N THR A 256 -2.96 -11.75 15.40
CA THR A 256 -3.63 -13.01 15.05
C THR A 256 -3.76 -13.20 13.55
N THR A 257 -4.19 -12.16 12.83
CA THR A 257 -4.25 -12.14 11.36
C THR A 257 -2.87 -12.40 10.74
N THR A 258 -1.83 -11.75 11.27
CA THR A 258 -0.46 -11.92 10.82
C THR A 258 0.07 -13.33 11.12
N ALA A 259 -0.23 -13.90 12.29
CA ALA A 259 0.17 -15.25 12.66
C ALA A 259 -0.50 -16.31 11.76
N LEU A 260 -1.81 -16.19 11.50
CA LEU A 260 -2.56 -17.08 10.62
C LEU A 260 -2.03 -17.03 9.18
N THR A 261 -1.82 -15.84 8.64
CA THR A 261 -1.34 -15.64 7.27
C THR A 261 0.08 -16.15 7.08
N LEU A 262 0.96 -15.87 8.04
CA LEU A 262 2.32 -16.42 8.09
C LEU A 262 2.29 -17.96 8.12
N ALA A 263 1.48 -18.55 9.01
CA ALA A 263 1.39 -20.00 9.14
C ALA A 263 0.88 -20.67 7.86
N GLY A 264 -0.15 -20.09 7.22
CA GLY A 264 -0.65 -20.53 5.92
C GLY A 264 0.41 -20.43 4.82
N ALA A 265 1.13 -19.30 4.74
CA ALA A 265 2.20 -19.11 3.76
C ALA A 265 3.33 -20.12 3.89
N LEU A 266 3.77 -20.40 5.12
CA LEU A 266 4.77 -21.43 5.40
C LEU A 266 4.27 -22.83 5.01
N ALA A 267 3.03 -23.18 5.38
CA ALA A 267 2.45 -24.48 5.06
C ALA A 267 2.35 -24.71 3.54
N ARG A 268 1.99 -23.69 2.75
CA ARG A 268 1.92 -23.78 1.28
C ARG A 268 3.26 -24.12 0.62
N THR A 269 4.39 -23.86 1.30
CA THR A 269 5.72 -24.30 0.84
C THR A 269 5.96 -25.81 1.01
N GLY A 270 5.02 -26.53 1.61
CA GLY A 270 5.15 -27.96 1.91
C GLY A 270 5.69 -28.24 3.32
N ALA A 271 5.83 -27.22 4.17
CA ALA A 271 6.25 -27.38 5.56
C ALA A 271 5.10 -27.94 6.43
N GLN A 272 5.46 -28.68 7.47
CA GLN A 272 4.52 -29.04 8.54
C GLN A 272 4.48 -27.89 9.56
N VAL A 273 3.34 -27.21 9.69
CA VAL A 273 3.21 -25.99 10.50
C VAL A 273 2.20 -26.20 11.62
N ALA A 274 2.59 -25.79 12.82
CA ALA A 274 1.72 -25.67 13.98
C ALA A 274 1.45 -24.18 14.28
N LEU A 275 0.20 -23.82 14.50
CA LEU A 275 -0.23 -22.52 15.02
C LEU A 275 -0.72 -22.71 16.46
N ILE A 276 -0.18 -21.94 17.38
CA ILE A 276 -0.60 -21.92 18.80
C ILE A 276 -1.05 -20.50 19.12
N GLY A 277 -2.26 -20.34 19.66
CA GLY A 277 -2.81 -19.05 20.06
C GLY A 277 -3.64 -19.13 21.33
N ALA A 278 -4.05 -17.98 21.85
CA ALA A 278 -4.87 -17.85 23.05
C ALA A 278 -6.37 -17.69 22.71
N ASP A 279 -7.21 -17.55 23.75
CA ASP A 279 -8.64 -17.25 23.65
C ASP A 279 -8.84 -15.82 23.07
N ASP A 280 -9.74 -15.67 22.10
CA ASP A 280 -9.61 -14.63 21.08
C ASP A 280 -10.61 -13.45 21.16
N PRO A 281 -10.15 -12.19 21.17
CA PRO A 281 -10.97 -11.01 20.83
C PRO A 281 -11.35 -10.85 19.32
N ASN A 282 -10.73 -11.58 18.37
CA ASN A 282 -10.88 -11.44 16.91
C ASN A 282 -11.39 -12.70 16.14
N GLY A 283 -11.94 -13.72 16.81
CA GLY A 283 -12.62 -14.86 16.15
C GLY A 283 -11.84 -16.14 15.75
N LEU A 284 -10.59 -16.43 16.15
CA LEU A 284 -9.87 -17.70 16.04
C LEU A 284 -10.75 -18.86 16.53
N HIS A 285 -11.50 -18.66 17.62
CA HIS A 285 -12.54 -19.58 18.09
C HIS A 285 -13.68 -19.80 17.08
N ARG A 286 -14.13 -18.75 16.38
CA ARG A 286 -15.14 -18.81 15.29
C ARG A 286 -14.57 -19.47 14.02
N ILE A 287 -13.30 -19.19 13.73
CA ILE A 287 -12.54 -19.68 12.58
C ILE A 287 -12.21 -21.19 12.71
N LEU A 288 -12.02 -21.69 13.93
CA LEU A 288 -11.68 -23.09 14.24
C LEU A 288 -12.89 -24.07 14.25
N SER A 289 -14.05 -23.62 13.75
CA SER A 289 -15.33 -24.33 13.49
C SER A 289 -16.50 -23.99 14.42
N SER A 290 -17.70 -24.31 13.93
CA SER A 290 -19.01 -24.16 14.58
C SER A 290 -19.20 -24.97 15.87
N ALA A 291 -18.26 -25.85 16.23
CA ALA A 291 -18.23 -26.56 17.50
C ALA A 291 -17.06 -26.06 18.33
N THR A 292 -17.34 -25.64 19.57
CA THR A 292 -16.39 -25.01 20.48
C THR A 292 -15.07 -25.81 20.54
N PRO A 293 -13.95 -25.28 20.00
CA PRO A 293 -12.68 -26.00 20.01
C PRO A 293 -12.25 -26.27 21.46
N GLN A 294 -11.76 -27.48 21.72
CA GLN A 294 -11.32 -27.87 23.06
C GLN A 294 -9.89 -27.36 23.27
N PRO A 295 -9.63 -26.54 24.31
CA PRO A 295 -8.29 -26.09 24.62
C PRO A 295 -7.30 -27.26 24.75
N GLY A 296 -6.07 -27.05 24.30
CA GLY A 296 -4.98 -28.04 24.36
C GLY A 296 -5.10 -29.20 23.35
N ARG A 297 -5.98 -29.11 22.34
CA ARG A 297 -6.09 -30.09 21.25
C ARG A 297 -5.70 -29.52 19.90
N TRP A 298 -5.13 -30.37 19.05
CA TRP A 298 -4.80 -30.04 17.66
C TRP A 298 -6.01 -30.18 16.75
N HIS A 299 -6.21 -29.18 15.91
CA HIS A 299 -7.22 -29.11 14.86
C HIS A 299 -6.54 -28.91 13.51
N ASP A 300 -6.98 -29.61 12.47
CA ASP A 300 -6.45 -29.38 11.11
C ASP A 300 -7.16 -28.15 10.50
N LEU A 301 -6.39 -27.11 10.17
CA LEU A 301 -6.95 -25.82 9.74
C LEU A 301 -7.19 -25.77 8.24
N LEU A 302 -6.35 -26.46 7.48
CA LEU A 302 -6.38 -26.51 6.02
C LEU A 302 -6.20 -27.96 5.56
N PRO A 303 -7.23 -28.82 5.70
CA PRO A 303 -7.14 -30.23 5.31
C PRO A 303 -6.92 -30.41 3.80
N ASP A 304 -7.35 -29.44 2.98
CA ASP A 304 -7.27 -29.49 1.51
C ASP A 304 -6.08 -28.69 0.93
N LEU A 305 -5.02 -28.50 1.72
CA LEU A 305 -3.84 -27.76 1.26
C LEU A 305 -3.15 -28.49 0.09
N PRO A 306 -2.84 -27.80 -1.03
CA PRO A 306 -2.16 -28.44 -2.16
C PRO A 306 -0.71 -28.80 -1.82
N GLY A 307 -0.34 -30.07 -1.97
CA GLY A 307 1.02 -30.56 -1.76
C GLY A 307 1.20 -31.31 -0.43
N PRO A 308 2.44 -31.50 0.05
CA PRO A 308 2.71 -32.29 1.26
C PRO A 308 2.64 -31.51 2.58
N GLY A 309 2.41 -30.19 2.52
CA GLY A 309 2.38 -29.34 3.70
C GLY A 309 1.13 -29.54 4.55
N THR A 310 1.20 -29.16 5.82
CA THR A 310 0.08 -29.24 6.75
C THR A 310 0.03 -27.99 7.64
N LEU A 311 -1.18 -27.58 8.01
CA LEU A 311 -1.39 -26.53 9.01
C LEU A 311 -2.34 -27.02 10.09
N ARG A 312 -1.85 -27.08 11.33
CA ARG A 312 -2.62 -27.51 12.50
C ARG A 312 -2.65 -26.38 13.53
N GLY A 313 -3.80 -26.13 14.14
CA GLY A 313 -4.00 -25.11 15.17
C GLY A 313 -4.29 -25.71 16.53
N MET A 314 -3.88 -25.03 17.58
CA MET A 314 -4.24 -25.35 18.97
C MET A 314 -4.49 -24.05 19.73
N ILE A 315 -5.58 -24.02 20.50
CA ILE A 315 -5.88 -22.93 21.43
C ILE A 315 -5.40 -23.32 22.82
N LEU A 316 -4.73 -22.41 23.51
CA LEU A 316 -4.36 -22.55 24.92
C LEU A 316 -5.15 -21.57 25.78
N SER A 317 -5.65 -22.02 26.93
CA SER A 317 -6.24 -21.12 27.92
C SER A 317 -5.16 -20.24 28.55
N PRO A 318 -5.45 -18.96 28.87
CA PRO A 318 -4.51 -18.11 29.63
C PRO A 318 -4.15 -18.77 30.96
N GLY A 319 -2.88 -19.15 31.14
CA GLY A 319 -2.40 -19.85 32.34
C GLY A 319 -2.45 -21.38 32.28
N GLU A 320 -2.57 -21.97 31.09
CA GLU A 320 -2.45 -23.42 30.89
C GLU A 320 -1.13 -23.95 31.52
N PRO A 321 -1.19 -24.79 32.57
CA PRO A 321 0.00 -25.18 33.35
C PRO A 321 1.02 -26.00 32.54
N ASN A 322 0.60 -26.61 31.43
CA ASN A 322 1.47 -27.38 30.55
C ASN A 322 1.81 -26.65 29.24
N ALA A 323 1.58 -25.34 29.14
CA ALA A 323 1.76 -24.58 27.91
C ALA A 323 3.19 -24.69 27.33
N GLU A 324 4.22 -24.60 28.17
CA GLU A 324 5.62 -24.78 27.76
C GLU A 324 5.90 -26.19 27.22
N VAL A 325 5.31 -27.22 27.83
CA VAL A 325 5.44 -28.62 27.38
C VAL A 325 4.77 -28.81 26.04
N LEU A 326 3.56 -28.27 25.87
CA LEU A 326 2.81 -28.34 24.62
C LEU A 326 3.53 -27.60 23.47
N LEU A 327 4.15 -26.45 23.76
CA LEU A 327 4.98 -25.71 22.81
C LEU A 327 6.23 -26.53 22.41
N ALA A 328 6.93 -27.12 23.37
CA ALA A 328 8.10 -27.97 23.11
C ALA A 328 7.74 -29.24 22.33
N ASP A 329 6.57 -29.83 22.58
CA ASP A 329 6.04 -30.96 21.83
C ASP A 329 5.72 -30.57 20.39
N ALA A 330 5.10 -29.39 20.19
CA ALA A 330 4.83 -28.84 18.87
C ALA A 330 6.11 -28.67 18.05
N ALA A 331 7.16 -28.10 18.67
CA ALA A 331 8.45 -27.85 18.04
C ALA A 331 9.20 -29.14 17.65
N ARG A 332 8.91 -30.27 18.31
CA ARG A 332 9.45 -31.58 17.92
C ARG A 332 8.65 -32.26 16.81
N GLY A 333 7.36 -31.97 16.72
CA GLY A 333 6.42 -32.64 15.81
C GLY A 333 6.19 -31.93 14.47
N HIS A 334 6.63 -30.69 14.33
CA HIS A 334 6.40 -29.85 13.14
C HIS A 334 7.72 -29.22 12.68
N ASP A 335 7.78 -28.78 11.41
CA ASP A 335 8.94 -28.02 10.93
C ASP A 335 8.95 -26.63 11.58
N THR A 336 7.83 -25.90 11.54
CA THR A 336 7.71 -24.55 12.12
C THR A 336 6.54 -24.47 13.10
N VAL A 337 6.75 -23.77 14.22
CA VAL A 337 5.67 -23.40 15.14
C VAL A 337 5.48 -21.89 15.11
N VAL A 338 4.30 -21.43 14.72
CA VAL A 338 3.88 -20.04 14.82
C VAL A 338 3.12 -19.88 16.14
N LEU A 339 3.69 -19.12 17.06
CA LEU A 339 3.06 -18.76 18.32
C LEU A 339 2.45 -17.37 18.17
N ASP A 340 1.12 -17.29 18.13
CA ASP A 340 0.42 -16.03 18.35
C ASP A 340 0.52 -15.67 19.83
N ALA A 341 1.44 -14.78 20.15
CA ALA A 341 1.62 -14.24 21.50
C ALA A 341 0.83 -12.93 21.70
N GLY A 342 -0.05 -12.56 20.75
CA GLY A 342 -0.62 -11.24 20.57
C GLY A 342 -1.84 -10.87 21.43
N ALA A 343 -2.01 -9.54 21.59
CA ALA A 343 -2.98 -8.77 22.41
C ALA A 343 -2.99 -9.06 23.92
N ALA A 344 -2.75 -8.02 24.73
CA ALA A 344 -2.84 -8.06 26.20
C ALA A 344 -1.92 -9.06 26.92
N PHE A 345 -0.82 -9.48 26.27
CA PHE A 345 0.24 -10.33 26.85
C PHE A 345 -0.18 -11.75 27.26
N GLN A 346 -1.30 -12.28 26.76
CA GLN A 346 -1.87 -13.55 27.23
C GLN A 346 -0.89 -14.74 27.16
N LEU A 347 -0.11 -14.85 26.07
CA LEU A 347 0.93 -15.87 25.90
C LEU A 347 2.35 -15.29 25.84
N ARG A 348 2.56 -14.06 26.34
CA ARG A 348 3.88 -13.40 26.29
C ARG A 348 4.96 -14.22 27.01
N HIS A 349 4.60 -14.91 28.09
CA HIS A 349 5.52 -15.77 28.83
C HIS A 349 6.10 -16.90 27.94
N LEU A 350 5.34 -17.37 26.94
CA LEU A 350 5.81 -18.37 25.97
C LEU A 350 6.74 -17.79 24.90
N ALA A 351 6.64 -16.48 24.62
CA ALA A 351 7.49 -15.82 23.61
C ALA A 351 8.99 -15.89 23.96
N GLY A 352 9.34 -16.03 25.24
CA GLY A 352 10.73 -16.25 25.67
C GLY A 352 11.32 -17.59 25.24
N HIS A 353 10.50 -18.54 24.79
CA HIS A 353 10.94 -19.82 24.23
C HIS A 353 11.07 -19.78 22.70
N ALA A 354 10.79 -18.65 22.06
CA ALA A 354 10.85 -18.54 20.62
C ALA A 354 12.29 -18.48 20.08
N ASP A 355 12.50 -19.06 18.90
CA ASP A 355 13.76 -18.98 18.19
C ASP A 355 13.94 -17.62 17.48
N ALA A 356 12.83 -16.99 17.14
CA ALA A 356 12.76 -15.63 16.61
C ALA A 356 11.41 -14.99 16.97
N ALA A 357 11.31 -13.67 16.84
CA ALA A 357 10.05 -12.96 16.98
C ALA A 357 9.76 -12.03 15.79
N LEU A 358 8.50 -11.99 15.37
CA LEU A 358 7.94 -10.97 14.50
C LEU A 358 7.19 -9.97 15.39
N VAL A 359 7.73 -8.77 15.51
CA VAL A 359 7.15 -7.71 16.36
C VAL A 359 6.40 -6.72 15.48
N ILE A 360 5.10 -6.61 15.71
CA ILE A 360 4.21 -5.71 14.97
C ILE A 360 4.09 -4.39 15.71
N THR A 361 4.25 -3.28 14.99
CA THR A 361 4.10 -1.92 15.51
C THR A 361 3.23 -1.10 14.57
N ASP A 362 2.63 -0.04 15.10
CA ASP A 362 1.86 0.90 14.31
C ASP A 362 2.73 1.96 13.61
N LEU A 363 2.17 2.62 12.61
CA LEU A 363 2.69 3.84 12.00
C LEU A 363 2.32 5.04 12.88
N ASP A 364 3.29 5.67 13.54
CA ASP A 364 3.13 6.98 14.18
C ASP A 364 3.56 8.10 13.22
N PRO A 365 2.65 8.77 12.49
CA PRO A 365 2.99 9.65 11.36
C PRO A 365 4.01 10.72 11.73
N GLU A 366 3.92 11.29 12.94
CA GLU A 366 4.84 12.33 13.45
C GLU A 366 6.30 11.86 13.51
N VAL A 367 6.53 10.57 13.66
CA VAL A 367 7.87 9.95 13.76
C VAL A 367 8.47 9.64 12.39
N TRP A 368 7.63 9.43 11.38
CA TRP A 368 8.05 8.98 10.05
C TRP A 368 8.33 10.14 9.10
N GLY A 369 7.63 11.26 9.25
CA GLY A 369 7.82 12.43 8.42
C GLY A 369 6.61 13.35 8.43
N ALA A 370 6.71 14.44 7.69
CA ALA A 370 5.57 15.32 7.46
C ALA A 370 5.10 15.19 6.01
N THR A 371 3.80 15.20 5.78
CA THR A 371 3.25 15.37 4.43
C THR A 371 3.34 16.84 4.05
N GLU A 372 4.09 17.14 3.00
CA GLU A 372 4.15 18.46 2.38
C GLU A 372 3.27 18.47 1.14
N ILE A 373 2.18 19.25 1.19
CA ILE A 373 1.32 19.51 0.05
C ILE A 373 1.95 20.61 -0.81
N LEU A 374 2.50 20.21 -1.95
CA LEU A 374 3.00 21.13 -2.97
C LEU A 374 1.85 21.49 -3.91
N ASP A 375 1.20 22.61 -3.64
CA ASP A 375 0.18 23.17 -4.54
C ASP A 375 0.83 23.99 -5.66
N ARG A 376 0.89 23.40 -6.87
CA ARG A 376 1.42 24.05 -8.07
C ARG A 376 0.33 24.60 -8.99
N ARG A 377 -0.92 24.64 -8.53
CA ARG A 377 -2.02 25.24 -9.29
C ARG A 377 -1.76 26.73 -9.48
N PRO A 378 -2.31 27.38 -10.53
CA PRO A 378 -2.26 28.83 -10.65
C PRO A 378 -2.80 29.51 -9.39
N ASP A 379 -2.21 30.64 -8.99
CA ASP A 379 -2.56 31.38 -7.76
C ASP A 379 -4.07 31.60 -7.59
N TRP A 380 -4.78 31.90 -8.69
CA TRP A 380 -6.23 32.09 -8.64
C TRP A 380 -7.01 30.82 -8.27
N ALA A 381 -6.54 29.65 -8.70
CA ALA A 381 -7.17 28.37 -8.41
C ALA A 381 -6.94 27.98 -6.95
N GLN A 382 -5.73 28.21 -6.43
CA GLN A 382 -5.43 28.05 -5.00
C GLN A 382 -6.31 28.98 -4.14
N MET A 383 -6.46 30.23 -4.58
CA MET A 383 -7.30 31.21 -3.89
C MET A 383 -8.78 30.80 -3.88
N TRP A 384 -9.31 30.31 -5.00
CA TRP A 384 -10.70 29.85 -5.10
C TRP A 384 -10.97 28.65 -4.20
N ASP A 385 -10.06 27.69 -4.18
CA ASP A 385 -10.15 26.51 -3.32
C ASP A 385 -10.14 26.91 -1.84
N TRP A 386 -9.22 27.79 -1.45
CA TRP A 386 -9.14 28.33 -0.09
C TRP A 386 -10.39 29.15 0.30
N LEU A 387 -10.97 29.93 -0.62
CA LEU A 387 -12.23 30.63 -0.40
C LEU A 387 -13.40 29.66 -0.24
N ASN A 388 -13.40 28.53 -0.97
CA ASN A 388 -14.40 27.47 -0.79
C ASN A 388 -14.31 26.89 0.63
N THR A 389 -13.12 26.51 1.10
CA THR A 389 -12.92 26.00 2.46
C THR A 389 -13.44 27.01 3.49
N ARG A 390 -13.06 28.30 3.38
CA ARG A 390 -13.53 29.33 4.31
C ARG A 390 -15.03 29.54 4.26
N TYR A 391 -15.64 29.49 3.08
CA TYR A 391 -17.08 29.59 2.93
C TYR A 391 -17.80 28.41 3.59
N LEU A 392 -17.29 27.19 3.43
CA LEU A 392 -17.84 26.00 4.09
C LEU A 392 -17.69 26.11 5.62
N THR A 393 -16.54 26.52 6.13
CA THR A 393 -16.33 26.74 7.57
C THR A 393 -17.26 27.84 8.12
N ALA A 394 -17.41 28.96 7.40
CA ALA A 394 -18.28 30.05 7.83
C ALA A 394 -19.76 29.64 7.80
N ARG A 395 -20.18 28.86 6.79
CA ARG A 395 -21.53 28.28 6.71
C ARG A 395 -21.81 27.32 7.87
N ALA A 396 -20.84 26.48 8.23
CA ALA A 396 -20.95 25.58 9.38
C ALA A 396 -21.19 26.33 10.69
N ARG A 397 -20.62 27.54 10.84
CA ARG A 397 -20.77 28.40 12.04
C ARG A 397 -22.06 29.24 12.03
N ALA A 398 -22.57 29.61 10.86
CA ALA A 398 -23.69 30.54 10.72
C ALA A 398 -25.08 29.87 10.78
N SER A 399 -25.15 28.56 11.02
CA SER A 399 -26.37 27.77 10.77
C SER A 399 -27.48 28.01 11.80
N ASP A 400 -28.67 28.38 11.31
CA ASP A 400 -29.92 28.33 12.05
C ASP A 400 -30.40 26.87 12.23
N ALA A 401 -31.39 26.64 13.09
CA ALA A 401 -31.91 25.30 13.37
C ALA A 401 -32.39 24.52 12.12
N HIS A 402 -32.75 25.24 11.05
CA HIS A 402 -33.12 24.64 9.76
C HIS A 402 -31.90 24.11 9.01
N SER A 403 -30.84 24.92 8.91
CA SER A 403 -29.60 24.55 8.25
C SER A 403 -28.82 23.47 9.02
N GLN A 404 -28.86 23.51 10.36
CA GLN A 404 -28.27 22.46 11.20
C GLN A 404 -28.94 21.10 10.96
N LEU A 405 -30.27 21.08 10.86
CA LEU A 405 -31.03 19.85 10.64
C LEU A 405 -30.86 19.30 9.21
N LEU A 406 -30.74 20.17 8.20
CA LEU A 406 -30.37 19.73 6.84
C LEU A 406 -29.00 19.03 6.86
N ARG A 407 -27.98 19.67 7.44
CA ARG A 407 -26.62 19.12 7.52
C ARG A 407 -26.57 17.78 8.26
N PHE A 408 -27.25 17.67 9.40
CA PHE A 408 -27.33 16.42 10.14
C PHE A 408 -27.92 15.29 9.29
N LEU A 409 -29.03 15.55 8.60
CA LEU A 409 -29.64 14.55 7.71
C LEU A 409 -28.73 14.19 6.54
N ASP A 410 -27.92 15.12 6.04
CA ASP A 410 -26.95 14.89 4.97
C ASP A 410 -25.83 13.94 5.40
N GLU A 411 -25.20 14.23 6.55
CA GLU A 411 -24.11 13.44 7.15
C GLU A 411 -24.59 12.03 7.52
N THR A 412 -25.75 11.92 8.17
CA THR A 412 -26.23 10.60 8.59
C THR A 412 -26.79 9.77 7.44
N PHE A 413 -27.30 10.42 6.38
CA PHE A 413 -27.71 9.68 5.18
C PHE A 413 -26.51 9.06 4.45
N GLU A 414 -25.34 9.71 4.50
CA GLU A 414 -24.12 9.16 3.94
C GLU A 414 -23.68 7.89 4.68
N MET A 415 -23.68 7.90 6.01
CA MET A 415 -23.45 6.69 6.82
C MET A 415 -24.47 5.60 6.51
N TYR A 416 -25.76 5.97 6.43
CA TYR A 416 -26.86 5.08 6.09
C TYR A 416 -26.63 4.35 4.75
N VAL A 417 -26.11 5.04 3.74
CA VAL A 417 -25.78 4.46 2.43
C VAL A 417 -24.64 3.44 2.57
N TRP A 418 -23.57 3.79 3.28
CA TRP A 418 -22.41 2.92 3.50
C TRP A 418 -22.77 1.62 4.24
N ASP A 419 -23.58 1.71 5.29
CA ASP A 419 -24.01 0.54 6.07
C ASP A 419 -24.93 -0.38 5.25
N ARG A 420 -25.84 0.21 4.48
CA ARG A 420 -26.77 -0.54 3.62
C ARG A 420 -26.04 -1.29 2.52
N VAL A 421 -24.95 -0.74 1.98
CA VAL A 421 -24.08 -1.41 1.00
C VAL A 421 -23.28 -2.54 1.64
N SER A 422 -22.78 -2.32 2.85
CA SER A 422 -21.84 -3.26 3.51
C SER A 422 -22.54 -4.49 4.08
N ASP A 423 -23.61 -4.30 4.86
CA ASP A 423 -24.22 -5.38 5.65
C ASP A 423 -25.69 -5.66 5.30
N ASN A 424 -26.23 -4.98 4.27
CA ASN A 424 -27.63 -5.09 3.84
C ASN A 424 -28.65 -4.79 4.97
N ASN A 425 -28.17 -4.18 6.05
CA ASN A 425 -28.90 -3.69 7.19
C ASN A 425 -28.35 -2.29 7.47
N ALA A 426 -29.17 -1.26 7.30
CA ALA A 426 -28.72 0.10 7.52
C ALA A 426 -28.80 0.42 9.02
N ASP A 427 -27.67 0.79 9.62
CA ASP A 427 -27.62 1.16 11.04
C ASP A 427 -28.10 2.60 11.17
N VAL A 428 -29.28 2.79 11.76
CA VAL A 428 -29.82 4.11 12.12
C VAL A 428 -30.01 4.11 13.62
N TYR A 429 -31.21 3.77 14.09
CA TYR A 429 -31.47 3.40 15.48
C TYR A 429 -32.63 2.39 15.51
N ASP A 430 -32.74 1.59 16.57
CA ASP A 430 -33.89 0.74 16.84
C ASP A 430 -35.06 1.59 17.36
N ALA A 431 -36.09 1.77 16.52
CA ALA A 431 -37.27 2.57 16.87
C ALA A 431 -38.11 1.98 18.02
N ASP A 432 -37.90 0.70 18.35
CA ASP A 432 -38.53 0.04 19.50
C ASP A 432 -37.68 0.16 20.78
N ASP A 433 -36.44 0.67 20.71
CA ASP A 433 -35.57 0.98 21.85
C ASP A 433 -35.45 2.50 22.06
N PRO A 434 -36.11 3.06 23.08
CA PRO A 434 -36.04 4.49 23.39
C PRO A 434 -34.61 4.97 23.73
N ALA A 435 -33.76 4.12 24.31
CA ALA A 435 -32.41 4.52 24.69
C ALA A 435 -31.49 4.65 23.46
N ASP A 436 -31.69 3.79 22.46
CA ASP A 436 -30.98 3.84 21.19
C ASP A 436 -31.47 5.02 20.32
N THR A 437 -32.80 5.24 20.30
CA THR A 437 -33.41 6.41 19.68
C THR A 437 -32.90 7.71 20.31
N ASP A 438 -32.83 7.78 21.64
CA ASP A 438 -32.30 8.96 22.35
C ASP A 438 -30.81 9.18 22.04
N ALA A 439 -29.98 8.12 22.06
CA ALA A 439 -28.55 8.22 21.81
C ALA A 439 -28.24 8.70 20.37
N TRP A 440 -28.93 8.17 19.36
CA TRP A 440 -28.72 8.56 17.97
C TRP A 440 -29.14 10.00 17.70
N TRP A 441 -30.25 10.46 18.29
CA TRP A 441 -30.69 11.85 18.16
C TRP A 441 -29.91 12.82 19.08
N ASP A 442 -29.24 12.34 20.13
CA ASP A 442 -28.38 13.15 21.01
C ASP A 442 -27.04 13.55 20.34
N ASP A 443 -26.62 12.83 19.29
CA ASP A 443 -25.52 13.24 18.40
C ASP A 443 -25.87 14.52 17.59
N PHE A 444 -27.16 14.87 17.48
CA PHE A 444 -27.58 16.21 17.07
C PHE A 444 -27.37 17.21 18.21
N GLN A 445 -26.19 17.83 18.29
CA GLN A 445 -25.91 18.94 19.23
C GLN A 445 -25.94 20.31 18.53
N PRO A 446 -26.95 21.16 18.77
CA PRO A 446 -27.05 22.50 18.18
C PRO A 446 -25.91 23.46 18.57
N ASP A 447 -25.20 23.16 19.66
CA ASP A 447 -24.25 24.07 20.35
C ASP A 447 -22.83 23.48 20.48
N HIS A 448 -22.49 22.36 19.82
CA HIS A 448 -21.11 21.89 19.81
C HIS A 448 -20.29 22.79 18.87
N ASP A 449 -19.43 23.63 19.45
CA ASP A 449 -18.39 24.34 18.71
C ASP A 449 -17.49 23.25 18.11
N PRO A 450 -17.41 23.09 16.78
CA PRO A 450 -16.50 22.11 16.21
C PRO A 450 -15.10 22.58 16.58
N ASP A 451 -14.47 21.90 17.55
CA ASP A 451 -13.03 22.02 17.75
C ASP A 451 -12.44 21.62 16.40
N PRO A 452 -11.71 22.52 15.70
CA PRO A 452 -11.21 22.24 14.38
C PRO A 452 -10.00 21.33 14.55
N ASP A 453 -10.24 20.04 14.78
CA ASP A 453 -9.21 19.05 14.51
C ASP A 453 -9.13 18.94 12.98
N PRO A 454 -8.02 19.40 12.36
CA PRO A 454 -7.93 19.51 10.91
C PRO A 454 -7.69 18.15 10.23
N GLU A 455 -7.81 17.02 10.95
CA GLU A 455 -7.29 15.73 10.50
C GLU A 455 -8.34 14.71 10.03
N ASP A 456 -9.66 14.91 10.25
CA ASP A 456 -10.67 13.88 9.89
C ASP A 456 -11.88 14.35 9.05
N ASP A 457 -11.90 15.59 8.54
CA ASP A 457 -12.99 16.08 7.68
C ASP A 457 -12.70 15.88 6.18
N GLU A 458 -12.31 14.67 5.74
CA GLU A 458 -12.55 14.31 4.34
C GLU A 458 -14.04 13.97 4.21
N PRO A 459 -14.82 14.70 3.37
CA PRO A 459 -16.19 14.29 3.11
C PRO A 459 -16.11 12.88 2.54
N LEU A 460 -16.72 11.93 3.25
CA LEU A 460 -16.97 10.61 2.69
C LEU A 460 -17.66 10.85 1.33
N LEU A 461 -17.26 10.09 0.32
CA LEU A 461 -17.90 10.15 -0.98
C LEU A 461 -18.84 8.95 -1.05
N LEU A 462 -20.08 9.17 -1.49
CA LEU A 462 -21.02 8.09 -1.76
C LEU A 462 -20.37 7.04 -2.70
N PRO A 463 -20.56 5.73 -2.48
CA PRO A 463 -19.98 4.70 -3.33
C PRO A 463 -20.32 4.89 -4.82
N GLU A 464 -19.31 4.89 -5.69
CA GLU A 464 -19.45 5.20 -7.13
C GLU A 464 -20.35 4.22 -7.91
N ASP A 465 -20.58 3.02 -7.37
CA ASP A 465 -21.28 1.92 -8.04
C ASP A 465 -22.82 1.93 -7.86
N ILE A 466 -23.37 2.89 -7.10
CA ILE A 466 -24.82 2.97 -6.85
C ILE A 466 -25.47 3.90 -7.88
N ASP A 467 -26.48 3.39 -8.59
CA ASP A 467 -27.22 4.22 -9.54
C ASP A 467 -28.12 5.26 -8.84
N ALA A 468 -28.41 6.34 -9.55
CA ALA A 468 -29.17 7.48 -9.03
C ALA A 468 -30.62 7.12 -8.65
N GLU A 469 -31.24 6.15 -9.33
CA GLU A 469 -32.60 5.68 -9.03
C GLU A 469 -32.65 4.95 -7.68
N THR A 470 -31.63 4.15 -7.37
CA THR A 470 -31.48 3.45 -6.09
C THR A 470 -31.26 4.42 -4.94
N LEU A 471 -30.41 5.43 -5.13
CA LEU A 471 -30.19 6.48 -4.12
C LEU A 471 -31.47 7.28 -3.83
N ASP A 472 -32.30 7.55 -4.84
CA ASP A 472 -33.56 8.27 -4.64
C ASP A 472 -34.60 7.47 -3.86
N LEU A 473 -34.63 6.14 -4.01
CA LEU A 473 -35.44 5.27 -3.17
C LEU A 473 -34.93 5.31 -1.72
N TRP A 474 -33.62 5.26 -1.52
CA TRP A 474 -33.02 5.26 -0.19
C TRP A 474 -33.23 6.58 0.55
N ARG A 475 -33.17 7.73 -0.14
CA ARG A 475 -33.53 9.04 0.42
C ARG A 475 -34.97 9.07 0.93
N GLN A 476 -35.90 8.48 0.17
CA GLN A 476 -37.32 8.42 0.55
C GLN A 476 -37.52 7.51 1.76
N ASP A 477 -36.89 6.34 1.78
CA ASP A 477 -36.95 5.39 2.91
C ASP A 477 -36.41 6.03 4.19
N PHE A 478 -35.24 6.66 4.10
CA PHE A 478 -34.56 7.31 5.21
C PHE A 478 -35.41 8.44 5.81
N LEU A 479 -35.92 9.34 4.98
CA LEU A 479 -36.72 10.46 5.43
C LEU A 479 -38.08 10.00 5.99
N ALA A 480 -38.67 8.94 5.43
CA ALA A 480 -39.90 8.34 5.94
C ALA A 480 -39.70 7.66 7.30
N PHE A 481 -38.57 6.99 7.50
CA PHE A 481 -38.21 6.34 8.77
C PHE A 481 -38.10 7.38 9.90
N LEU A 482 -37.37 8.47 9.66
CA LEU A 482 -37.17 9.55 10.64
C LEU A 482 -38.43 10.39 10.88
N GLY A 483 -39.42 10.34 9.97
CA GLY A 483 -40.57 11.25 9.92
C GLY A 483 -41.35 11.44 11.22
N ARG A 484 -41.53 10.37 12.01
CA ARG A 484 -42.27 10.45 13.28
C ARG A 484 -41.45 11.14 14.37
N GLU A 485 -40.19 10.74 14.53
CA GLU A 485 -39.34 11.22 15.61
C GLU A 485 -38.83 12.64 15.34
N GLY A 486 -38.50 12.93 14.08
CA GLY A 486 -38.13 14.27 13.62
C GLY A 486 -39.24 15.31 13.87
N ALA A 487 -40.50 14.94 13.66
CA ALA A 487 -41.64 15.83 13.96
C ALA A 487 -41.87 16.05 15.47
N ILE A 488 -41.50 15.06 16.31
CA ILE A 488 -41.59 15.17 17.78
C ILE A 488 -40.47 16.07 18.32
N ARG A 489 -39.24 15.87 17.86
CA ARG A 489 -38.04 16.59 18.35
C ARG A 489 -37.87 17.98 17.75
N HIS A 490 -38.25 18.17 16.49
CA HIS A 490 -38.10 19.45 15.77
C HIS A 490 -39.44 19.98 15.25
N PRO A 491 -40.45 20.23 16.11
CA PRO A 491 -41.84 20.50 15.70
C PRO A 491 -42.03 21.79 14.89
N HIS A 492 -41.06 22.69 14.89
CA HIS A 492 -41.11 23.97 14.16
C HIS A 492 -40.27 23.98 12.88
N THR A 493 -39.46 22.95 12.65
CA THR A 493 -38.43 22.94 11.61
C THR A 493 -38.54 21.72 10.70
N TRP A 494 -38.99 20.58 11.22
CA TRP A 494 -39.04 19.30 10.52
C TRP A 494 -39.80 19.36 9.20
N ASP A 495 -41.03 19.88 9.19
CA ASP A 495 -41.86 19.93 7.97
C ASP A 495 -41.21 20.75 6.85
N ALA A 496 -40.52 21.84 7.23
CA ALA A 496 -39.82 22.69 6.27
C ALA A 496 -38.57 21.99 5.71
N VAL A 497 -37.82 21.27 6.55
CA VAL A 497 -36.62 20.52 6.16
C VAL A 497 -36.98 19.30 5.32
N ALA A 498 -37.93 18.49 5.77
CA ALA A 498 -38.42 17.29 5.08
C ALA A 498 -38.93 17.60 3.66
N ALA A 499 -39.54 18.78 3.46
CA ALA A 499 -40.05 19.21 2.16
C ALA A 499 -38.95 19.51 1.13
N VAL A 500 -37.74 19.85 1.57
CA VAL A 500 -36.65 20.29 0.68
C VAL A 500 -35.43 19.37 0.71
N TRP A 501 -35.30 18.52 1.73
CA TRP A 501 -34.08 17.74 1.99
C TRP A 501 -33.73 16.79 0.85
N ILE A 502 -34.68 16.08 0.25
CA ILE A 502 -34.34 15.13 -0.83
C ILE A 502 -33.71 15.87 -2.02
N ASP A 503 -34.27 17.01 -2.41
CA ASP A 503 -33.73 17.84 -3.48
C ASP A 503 -32.40 18.48 -3.07
N HIS A 504 -32.29 18.90 -1.80
CA HIS A 504 -31.05 19.39 -1.20
C HIS A 504 -29.92 18.34 -1.26
N ASN A 505 -30.21 17.13 -0.78
CA ASN A 505 -29.29 16.01 -0.69
C ASN A 505 -28.87 15.48 -2.07
N ARG A 506 -29.79 15.45 -3.06
CA ARG A 506 -29.41 15.20 -4.47
C ARG A 506 -28.39 16.20 -5.00
N THR A 507 -28.38 17.41 -4.45
CA THR A 507 -27.47 18.48 -4.86
C THR A 507 -26.29 18.67 -3.92
N LEU A 508 -26.13 17.86 -2.86
CA LEU A 508 -25.01 17.96 -1.89
C LEU A 508 -23.63 17.84 -2.50
N ASP A 509 -23.53 17.14 -3.63
CA ASP A 509 -22.31 17.06 -4.42
C ASP A 509 -21.90 18.44 -5.04
N LEU A 510 -22.73 19.46 -4.80
CA LEU A 510 -22.61 20.84 -5.21
C LEU A 510 -22.90 21.75 -4.01
N PRO A 511 -21.89 22.44 -3.44
CA PRO A 511 -22.18 23.56 -2.56
C PRO A 511 -23.07 24.60 -3.28
N GLY A 512 -23.91 25.34 -2.55
CA GLY A 512 -24.54 26.55 -3.12
C GLY A 512 -25.88 26.39 -3.85
N SER A 513 -26.81 25.56 -3.37
CA SER A 513 -28.23 25.85 -3.61
C SER A 513 -28.61 27.10 -2.80
N THR A 514 -28.66 28.25 -3.48
CA THR A 514 -28.83 29.62 -2.97
C THR A 514 -27.71 30.08 -2.02
N GLY A 515 -26.67 30.69 -2.60
CA GLY A 515 -25.65 31.39 -1.82
C GLY A 515 -26.27 32.51 -1.00
N ASP A 516 -26.13 32.42 0.31
CA ASP A 516 -26.40 33.54 1.21
C ASP A 516 -25.43 34.68 0.86
N GLU A 517 -25.93 35.68 0.12
CA GLU A 517 -25.15 36.83 -0.34
C GLU A 517 -24.46 37.52 0.84
N ALA A 518 -25.10 37.56 2.01
CA ALA A 518 -24.51 38.13 3.22
C ALA A 518 -23.30 37.32 3.72
N LEU A 519 -23.38 36.00 3.70
CA LEU A 519 -22.28 35.11 4.08
C LEU A 519 -21.12 35.18 3.08
N VAL A 520 -21.41 35.30 1.78
CA VAL A 520 -20.39 35.49 0.75
C VAL A 520 -19.67 36.83 0.96
N GLU A 521 -20.40 37.92 1.20
CA GLU A 521 -19.81 39.22 1.50
C GLU A 521 -18.97 39.21 2.78
N GLU A 522 -19.44 38.52 3.82
CA GLU A 522 -18.70 38.32 5.08
C GLU A 522 -17.38 37.57 4.86
N VAL A 523 -17.42 36.41 4.20
CA VAL A 523 -16.23 35.61 3.90
C VAL A 523 -15.24 36.42 3.08
N LEU A 524 -15.69 37.16 2.06
CA LEU A 524 -14.82 38.00 1.24
C LEU A 524 -14.18 39.15 2.03
N ARG A 525 -14.96 39.81 2.90
CA ARG A 525 -14.48 40.90 3.76
C ARG A 525 -13.38 40.41 4.71
N GLU A 526 -13.55 39.23 5.30
CA GLU A 526 -12.59 38.65 6.25
C GLU A 526 -11.38 38.03 5.55
N ALA A 527 -11.58 37.45 4.37
CA ALA A 527 -10.55 36.83 3.58
C ALA A 527 -9.61 37.86 2.92
N ALA A 528 -10.10 39.06 2.58
CA ALA A 528 -9.36 40.03 1.76
C ALA A 528 -7.93 40.33 2.26
N PRO A 529 -7.68 40.65 3.55
CA PRO A 529 -6.33 40.95 4.01
C PRO A 529 -5.35 39.76 3.85
N ALA A 530 -5.81 38.54 4.15
CA ALA A 530 -5.01 37.33 4.05
C ALA A 530 -4.78 36.93 2.58
N ALA A 531 -5.80 37.06 1.73
CA ALA A 531 -5.71 36.74 0.32
C ALA A 531 -4.77 37.69 -0.43
N ILE A 532 -4.88 39.00 -0.18
CA ILE A 532 -3.99 40.01 -0.77
C ILE A 532 -2.55 39.79 -0.33
N ALA A 533 -2.32 39.46 0.95
CA ALA A 533 -0.98 39.16 1.45
C ALA A 533 -0.37 37.90 0.81
N ARG A 534 -1.18 36.88 0.53
CA ARG A 534 -0.72 35.59 0.01
C ARG A 534 -0.55 35.54 -1.51
N TRP A 535 -1.51 36.07 -2.27
CA TRP A 535 -1.55 35.97 -3.75
C TRP A 535 -1.45 37.31 -4.47
N GLY A 536 -1.38 38.42 -3.73
CA GLY A 536 -1.25 39.77 -4.27
C GLY A 536 -2.59 40.43 -4.61
N GLU A 537 -2.56 41.77 -4.59
CA GLU A 537 -3.73 42.63 -4.87
C GLU A 537 -4.34 42.36 -6.25
N GLN A 538 -3.51 42.15 -7.26
CA GLN A 538 -3.97 41.93 -8.64
C GLN A 538 -4.82 40.66 -8.76
N THR A 539 -4.31 39.53 -8.27
CA THR A 539 -5.01 38.23 -8.28
C THR A 539 -6.34 38.33 -7.52
N TRP A 540 -6.33 38.98 -6.36
CA TRP A 540 -7.54 39.20 -5.57
C TRP A 540 -8.60 39.99 -6.35
N GLN A 541 -8.25 41.17 -6.88
CA GLN A 541 -9.20 42.04 -7.59
C GLN A 541 -9.77 41.38 -8.86
N GLU A 542 -8.97 40.60 -9.59
CA GLU A 542 -9.41 39.94 -10.81
C GLU A 542 -10.35 38.74 -10.55
N HIS A 543 -10.15 38.01 -9.46
CA HIS A 543 -10.75 36.69 -9.28
C HIS A 543 -11.78 36.59 -8.14
N HIS A 544 -11.74 37.44 -7.10
CA HIS A 544 -12.75 37.39 -6.04
C HIS A 544 -14.19 37.70 -6.52
N PRO A 545 -14.44 38.65 -7.46
CA PRO A 545 -15.81 38.92 -7.91
C PRO A 545 -16.37 37.76 -8.75
N ARG A 546 -15.48 37.06 -9.48
CA ARG A 546 -15.83 35.88 -10.28
C ARG A 546 -16.16 34.69 -9.39
N TRP A 547 -15.41 34.50 -8.30
CA TRP A 547 -15.73 33.48 -7.30
C TRP A 547 -17.08 33.77 -6.64
N ALA A 548 -17.31 35.02 -6.23
CA ALA A 548 -18.56 35.46 -5.60
C ALA A 548 -19.78 35.22 -6.50
N ALA A 549 -19.65 35.53 -7.81
CA ALA A 549 -20.72 35.36 -8.79
C ALA A 549 -20.89 33.92 -9.32
N ALA A 550 -19.91 33.04 -9.10
CA ALA A 550 -19.99 31.64 -9.52
C ALA A 550 -20.87 30.84 -8.55
N ASP A 551 -21.77 30.02 -9.10
CA ASP A 551 -22.37 28.91 -8.34
C ASP A 551 -21.29 27.87 -7.99
N ALA A 552 -21.52 27.01 -7.00
CA ALA A 552 -20.42 26.13 -6.57
C ALA A 552 -20.15 24.97 -7.52
N ARG A 553 -21.06 24.63 -8.43
CA ARG A 553 -20.73 23.75 -9.57
C ARG A 553 -19.62 24.38 -10.41
N THR A 554 -19.78 25.65 -10.78
CA THR A 554 -18.79 26.40 -11.53
C THR A 554 -17.48 26.55 -10.74
N ARG A 555 -17.54 26.72 -9.41
CA ARG A 555 -16.35 26.73 -8.55
C ARG A 555 -15.61 25.39 -8.57
N LYS A 556 -16.31 24.25 -8.41
CA LYS A 556 -15.73 22.88 -8.46
C LYS A 556 -15.17 22.58 -9.85
N ASP A 557 -15.97 22.76 -10.91
CA ASP A 557 -15.59 22.50 -12.30
C ASP A 557 -14.40 23.36 -12.77
N SER A 558 -14.23 24.56 -12.22
CA SER A 558 -13.07 25.43 -12.52
C SER A 558 -11.78 24.93 -11.88
N LEU A 559 -11.85 24.17 -10.79
CA LEU A 559 -10.71 23.62 -10.05
C LEU A 559 -10.30 22.23 -10.53
N THR A 560 -11.25 21.40 -10.96
CA THR A 560 -11.01 20.02 -11.43
C THR A 560 -9.87 19.90 -12.45
N PRO A 561 -9.76 20.76 -13.48
CA PRO A 561 -8.66 20.68 -14.44
C PRO A 561 -7.27 20.87 -13.82
N TRP A 562 -7.17 21.44 -12.62
CA TRP A 562 -5.92 21.79 -11.94
C TRP A 562 -5.58 20.87 -10.77
N GLN A 563 -6.50 20.01 -10.32
CA GLN A 563 -6.26 19.11 -9.17
C GLN A 563 -5.00 18.25 -9.34
N HIS A 564 -4.67 17.87 -10.58
CA HIS A 564 -3.45 17.14 -10.91
C HIS A 564 -2.14 17.91 -10.61
N LEU A 565 -2.19 19.20 -10.27
CA LEU A 565 -1.04 20.00 -9.86
C LEU A 565 -0.85 20.10 -8.35
N ILE A 566 -1.74 19.49 -7.56
CA ILE A 566 -1.52 19.26 -6.14
C ILE A 566 -0.69 17.98 -6.03
N GLU A 567 0.50 18.10 -5.46
CA GLU A 567 1.40 16.98 -5.22
C GLU A 567 1.62 16.85 -3.72
N GLU A 568 1.15 15.76 -3.12
CA GLU A 568 1.59 15.37 -1.79
C GLU A 568 2.97 14.75 -1.87
N THR A 569 3.89 15.29 -1.08
CA THR A 569 5.24 14.76 -0.96
C THR A 569 5.55 14.52 0.49
N ILE A 570 6.02 13.33 0.82
CA ILE A 570 6.44 13.05 2.18
C ILE A 570 7.84 13.62 2.34
N GLN A 571 8.01 14.40 3.40
CA GLN A 571 9.31 14.80 3.92
C GLN A 571 9.71 13.77 4.97
N PRO A 572 10.44 12.71 4.58
CA PRO A 572 10.81 11.67 5.52
C PRO A 572 11.66 12.25 6.63
N ALA A 573 11.41 11.79 7.86
CA ALA A 573 12.24 12.08 9.01
C ALA A 573 13.66 11.53 8.84
N ASP A 574 14.54 11.84 9.79
CA ASP A 574 15.88 11.23 9.81
C ASP A 574 15.77 9.71 10.06
N PRO A 575 16.25 8.84 9.14
CA PRO A 575 16.12 7.39 9.29
C PRO A 575 16.71 6.85 10.61
N ALA A 576 17.79 7.47 11.10
CA ALA A 576 18.42 7.05 12.36
C ALA A 576 17.61 7.50 13.59
N ALA A 577 16.96 8.67 13.54
CA ALA A 577 16.00 9.08 14.56
C ALA A 577 14.77 8.16 14.59
N THR A 578 14.18 7.88 13.43
CA THR A 578 13.04 6.95 13.30
C THR A 578 13.41 5.55 13.82
N ALA A 579 14.55 5.00 13.41
CA ALA A 579 15.01 3.69 13.91
C ALA A 579 15.20 3.68 15.44
N ARG A 580 15.81 4.73 16.02
CA ARG A 580 15.96 4.86 17.49
C ARG A 580 14.61 4.97 18.19
N PHE A 581 13.66 5.72 17.63
CA PHE A 581 12.31 5.82 18.17
C PHE A 581 11.64 4.45 18.21
N LEU A 582 11.66 3.71 17.09
CA LEU A 582 11.10 2.36 17.03
C LEU A 582 11.73 1.50 18.13
N LEU A 583 13.05 1.45 18.18
CA LEU A 583 13.79 0.65 19.16
C LEU A 583 13.48 1.00 20.62
N ALA A 584 13.33 2.29 20.94
CA ALA A 584 12.97 2.73 22.29
C ALA A 584 11.58 2.25 22.73
N HIS A 585 10.68 1.99 21.77
CA HIS A 585 9.31 1.56 22.01
C HIS A 585 9.08 0.07 21.77
N LEU A 586 10.14 -0.71 21.51
CA LEU A 586 10.06 -2.15 21.36
C LEU A 586 10.16 -2.87 22.70
N SER A 587 9.07 -3.55 23.07
CA SER A 587 9.11 -4.60 24.07
C SER A 587 9.74 -5.86 23.49
N ARG A 588 11.06 -5.99 23.59
CA ARG A 588 11.78 -7.18 23.13
C ARG A 588 11.48 -8.39 24.04
N PRO A 589 11.20 -9.58 23.48
CA PRO A 589 11.43 -10.83 24.19
C PRO A 589 12.94 -10.99 24.44
N ASP A 590 13.33 -11.45 25.63
CA ASP A 590 14.75 -11.54 26.02
C ASP A 590 15.59 -12.37 25.01
N ASP A 591 16.75 -11.84 24.62
CA ASP A 591 17.77 -12.44 23.73
C ASP A 591 17.28 -13.09 22.41
N THR A 592 16.09 -12.71 21.92
CA THR A 592 15.48 -13.30 20.73
C THR A 592 15.72 -12.42 19.48
N PRO A 593 16.22 -12.96 18.35
CA PRO A 593 16.29 -12.23 17.09
C PRO A 593 14.90 -11.76 16.63
N ILE A 594 14.77 -10.48 16.28
CA ILE A 594 13.48 -9.91 15.90
C ILE A 594 13.45 -9.38 14.46
N ALA A 595 12.33 -9.58 13.78
CA ALA A 595 11.93 -8.77 12.63
C ALA A 595 10.84 -7.79 13.04
N LEU A 596 10.88 -6.59 12.48
CA LEU A 596 9.84 -5.60 12.65
C LEU A 596 8.85 -5.64 11.49
N ALA A 597 7.57 -5.59 11.81
CA ALA A 597 6.49 -5.39 10.87
C ALA A 597 5.71 -4.13 11.25
N ILE A 598 5.50 -3.22 10.29
CA ILE A 598 4.68 -2.02 10.51
C ILE A 598 3.27 -2.33 9.98
N ALA A 599 2.27 -2.23 10.85
CA ALA A 599 0.85 -2.31 10.52
C ALA A 599 0.30 -0.90 10.20
N HIS A 600 -0.88 -0.84 9.59
CA HIS A 600 -1.60 0.41 9.26
C HIS A 600 -0.72 1.45 8.58
N VAL A 601 0.13 0.99 7.66
CA VAL A 601 0.92 1.90 6.88
C VAL A 601 0.01 2.54 5.85
N ASP A 602 -0.35 3.79 6.12
CA ASP A 602 -0.95 4.64 5.10
C ASP A 602 -0.02 4.67 3.87
N ASN A 603 -0.62 4.79 2.69
CA ASN A 603 0.03 4.65 1.38
C ASN A 603 1.32 5.47 1.27
N ALA A 604 1.40 6.56 2.03
CA ALA A 604 2.55 7.42 2.21
C ALA A 604 3.88 6.69 2.52
N LEU A 605 3.99 5.88 3.59
CA LEU A 605 5.30 5.30 3.95
C LEU A 605 5.70 4.15 3.01
N ASP A 606 4.77 3.29 2.59
CA ASP A 606 5.07 2.23 1.61
C ASP A 606 5.52 2.84 0.26
N ALA A 607 5.10 4.06 -0.03
CA ALA A 607 5.53 4.82 -1.19
C ALA A 607 6.99 5.34 -1.15
N GLU A 608 7.62 5.44 0.03
CA GLU A 608 8.96 6.05 0.19
C GLU A 608 10.08 5.01 0.32
N GLN A 609 10.28 4.22 -0.75
CA GLN A 609 11.23 3.10 -0.76
C GLN A 609 12.68 3.49 -0.46
N HIS A 610 13.12 4.70 -0.82
CA HIS A 610 14.46 5.18 -0.46
C HIS A 610 14.61 5.39 1.05
N HIS A 611 13.58 5.91 1.71
CA HIS A 611 13.57 6.11 3.15
C HIS A 611 13.49 4.78 3.90
N LEU A 612 12.58 3.89 3.49
CA LEU A 612 12.46 2.54 4.04
C LEU A 612 13.77 1.74 3.96
N ALA A 613 14.53 1.87 2.85
CA ALA A 613 15.84 1.24 2.73
C ALA A 613 16.86 1.78 3.74
N ALA A 614 16.84 3.10 4.00
CA ALA A 614 17.71 3.72 5.00
C ALA A 614 17.34 3.30 6.43
N ILE A 615 16.05 3.23 6.76
CA ILE A 615 15.57 2.76 8.06
C ILE A 615 15.94 1.28 8.27
N ARG A 616 15.74 0.41 7.26
CA ARG A 616 16.17 -1.00 7.29
C ARG A 616 17.65 -1.14 7.64
N ASP A 617 18.50 -0.29 7.07
CA ASP A 617 19.93 -0.32 7.32
C ASP A 617 20.29 0.22 8.72
N ALA A 618 19.63 1.27 9.19
CA ALA A 618 19.78 1.78 10.55
C ALA A 618 19.35 0.74 11.61
N LEU A 619 18.20 0.10 11.40
CA LEU A 619 17.71 -0.99 12.24
C LEU A 619 18.66 -2.20 12.24
N ARG A 620 19.22 -2.56 11.07
CA ARG A 620 20.19 -3.66 10.98
C ARG A 620 21.47 -3.37 11.77
N ALA A 621 21.94 -2.13 11.77
CA ALA A 621 23.10 -1.73 12.59
C ALA A 621 22.85 -1.91 14.10
N GLU A 622 21.58 -1.80 14.53
CA GLU A 622 21.12 -1.98 15.90
C GLU A 622 20.67 -3.42 16.23
N GLY A 623 21.01 -4.38 15.36
CA GLY A 623 20.74 -5.80 15.56
C GLY A 623 19.35 -6.28 15.11
N ILE A 624 18.60 -5.46 14.37
CA ILE A 624 17.28 -5.83 13.81
C ILE A 624 17.45 -6.18 12.32
N PRO A 625 17.58 -7.46 11.96
CA PRO A 625 17.98 -7.87 10.62
C PRO A 625 16.96 -7.53 9.51
N ALA A 626 15.68 -7.36 9.86
CA ALA A 626 14.60 -7.17 8.90
C ALA A 626 13.50 -6.20 9.37
N LEU A 627 13.01 -5.40 8.43
CA LEU A 627 11.81 -4.56 8.54
C LEU A 627 10.93 -4.79 7.31
N THR A 628 9.67 -5.10 7.54
CA THR A 628 8.62 -5.25 6.52
C THR A 628 7.44 -4.34 6.81
N VAL A 629 6.71 -3.98 5.76
CA VAL A 629 5.43 -3.27 5.84
C VAL A 629 4.33 -4.30 5.61
N LEU A 630 3.30 -4.28 6.45
CA LEU A 630 2.08 -5.05 6.25
C LEU A 630 1.11 -4.20 5.41
N PRO A 631 0.36 -4.81 4.47
CA PRO A 631 -0.74 -4.10 3.82
C PRO A 631 -1.76 -3.66 4.86
N ASP A 632 -2.59 -2.66 4.53
CA ASP A 632 -3.69 -2.26 5.40
C ASP A 632 -4.58 -3.48 5.68
N LEU A 633 -4.82 -3.72 6.96
CA LEU A 633 -5.58 -4.84 7.45
C LEU A 633 -7.09 -4.64 7.27
N HIS A 634 -7.53 -3.42 6.93
CA HIS A 634 -8.94 -3.13 6.65
C HIS A 634 -9.43 -3.85 5.38
N ASP A 635 -8.55 -4.04 4.40
CA ASP A 635 -8.80 -4.79 3.16
C ASP A 635 -8.57 -6.30 3.31
N HIS A 636 -8.14 -6.79 4.48
CA HIS A 636 -7.65 -8.15 4.62
C HIS A 636 -8.81 -9.18 4.72
N PRO A 637 -8.86 -10.22 3.85
CA PRO A 637 -9.95 -11.20 3.79
C PRO A 637 -10.06 -12.12 5.01
N ALA A 638 -9.12 -12.02 5.95
CA ALA A 638 -9.20 -12.71 7.25
C ALA A 638 -10.30 -12.17 8.16
N ARG A 639 -10.94 -11.04 7.82
CA ARG A 639 -12.21 -10.63 8.43
C ARG A 639 -13.37 -11.56 8.08
N GLY A 640 -13.24 -12.41 7.05
CA GLY A 640 -14.24 -13.41 6.67
C GLY A 640 -14.15 -14.72 7.46
N GLU A 641 -15.29 -15.39 7.63
CA GLU A 641 -15.45 -16.67 8.36
C GLU A 641 -14.71 -17.89 7.74
N ASN A 642 -13.97 -17.73 6.64
CA ASN A 642 -13.44 -18.85 5.85
C ASN A 642 -11.92 -18.79 5.65
N LEU A 643 -11.19 -19.77 6.20
CA LEU A 643 -9.73 -19.93 6.07
C LEU A 643 -9.23 -20.26 4.65
N GLN A 644 -10.10 -20.52 3.68
CA GLN A 644 -9.70 -20.91 2.32
C GLN A 644 -8.82 -19.88 1.61
N PHE A 645 -8.85 -18.60 2.00
CA PHE A 645 -7.92 -17.59 1.46
C PHE A 645 -6.45 -17.96 1.75
N LEU A 646 -6.17 -18.63 2.88
CA LEU A 646 -4.84 -19.12 3.24
C LEU A 646 -4.32 -20.21 2.30
N ALA A 647 -5.18 -20.87 1.51
CA ALA A 647 -4.77 -21.87 0.53
C ALA A 647 -4.40 -21.26 -0.83
N ARG A 648 -4.72 -19.98 -1.08
CA ARG A 648 -4.52 -19.33 -2.38
C ARG A 648 -3.12 -18.72 -2.51
N PRO A 649 -2.42 -18.93 -3.66
CA PRO A 649 -1.05 -18.47 -3.84
C PRO A 649 -0.90 -17.05 -4.40
N SER A 650 -1.94 -16.42 -4.95
CA SER A 650 -1.77 -15.34 -5.94
C SER A 650 -2.47 -13.99 -5.69
N ASP A 651 -3.22 -13.84 -4.61
CA ASP A 651 -3.88 -12.55 -4.31
C ASP A 651 -2.91 -11.59 -3.59
N GLN A 652 -3.18 -10.28 -3.58
CA GLN A 652 -2.25 -9.28 -3.00
C GLN A 652 -1.86 -9.60 -1.55
N ASP A 653 -2.80 -10.08 -0.76
CA ASP A 653 -2.58 -10.51 0.64
C ASP A 653 -1.69 -11.75 0.74
N ALA A 654 -1.83 -12.68 -0.21
CA ALA A 654 -0.95 -13.83 -0.29
C ALA A 654 0.50 -13.37 -0.52
N ALA A 655 0.73 -12.32 -1.33
CA ALA A 655 2.06 -11.77 -1.56
C ALA A 655 2.69 -11.20 -0.28
N ALA A 656 1.92 -10.48 0.55
CA ALA A 656 2.39 -9.97 1.84
C ALA A 656 2.71 -11.11 2.82
N ALA A 657 1.83 -12.10 2.94
CA ALA A 657 2.06 -13.30 3.75
C ALA A 657 3.30 -14.09 3.29
N ASN A 658 3.51 -14.17 1.98
CA ASN A 658 4.68 -14.80 1.39
C ASN A 658 5.96 -14.00 1.71
N ARG A 659 5.95 -12.66 1.64
CA ARG A 659 7.08 -11.83 2.09
C ARG A 659 7.42 -12.11 3.56
N LEU A 660 6.41 -12.17 4.42
CA LEU A 660 6.58 -12.45 5.85
C LEU A 660 7.22 -13.83 6.09
N ALA A 661 6.70 -14.87 5.43
CA ALA A 661 7.25 -16.22 5.54
C ALA A 661 8.74 -16.27 5.16
N LEU A 662 9.15 -15.46 4.19
CA LEU A 662 10.55 -15.37 3.75
C LEU A 662 11.43 -14.64 4.76
N VAL A 663 10.96 -13.54 5.34
CA VAL A 663 11.65 -12.83 6.43
C VAL A 663 11.86 -13.75 7.62
N VAL A 664 10.82 -14.51 8.00
CA VAL A 664 10.87 -15.47 9.11
C VAL A 664 11.79 -16.64 8.80
N ALA A 665 11.76 -17.18 7.58
CA ALA A 665 12.66 -18.26 7.17
C ALA A 665 14.14 -17.81 7.26
N ASP A 666 14.45 -16.60 6.80
CA ASP A 666 15.80 -16.05 6.88
C ASP A 666 16.26 -15.85 8.33
N LEU A 667 15.38 -15.32 9.20
CA LEU A 667 15.63 -15.17 10.63
C LEU A 667 15.98 -16.50 11.31
N LEU A 668 15.16 -17.53 11.10
CA LEU A 668 15.36 -18.85 11.69
C LEU A 668 16.65 -19.51 11.14
N ALA A 669 16.95 -19.32 9.86
CA ALA A 669 18.18 -19.83 9.25
C ALA A 669 19.46 -19.19 9.81
N THR A 670 19.44 -17.90 10.18
CA THR A 670 20.59 -17.22 10.79
C THR A 670 20.95 -17.78 12.16
N ARG A 671 19.97 -18.20 12.97
CA ARG A 671 20.22 -18.79 14.31
C ARG A 671 20.76 -20.22 14.23
N ALA A 672 20.41 -20.97 13.18
CA ALA A 672 20.86 -22.34 12.98
C ALA A 672 22.34 -22.47 12.53
N ARG A 673 23.03 -21.36 12.24
CA ARG A 673 24.46 -21.35 11.91
C ARG A 673 25.28 -21.01 13.18
N PRO A 674 26.04 -21.96 13.74
CA PRO A 674 26.88 -21.73 14.91
C PRO A 674 28.07 -20.79 14.63
#